data_AF-A0A3D2CHW6-F1
#
_entry.id   AF-A0A3D2CHW6-F1
#
_cell.length_a   1.000
_cell.length_b   1.000
_cell.length_c   1.000
_cell.angle_alpha   90.00
_cell.angle_beta   90.00
_cell.angle_gamma   90.00
#
_symmetry.space_group_name_H-M   'P 1'
#
loop_
_entity.id
_entity.type
_entity.pdbx_description
1 polymer ?
#
loop_
_entity_poly.entity_id
_entity_poly.type
_entity_poly.pdbx_seq_one_letter_code
_entity_poly.pdbx_strand_id
1 'polypeptide(L)'
;MDVIVGARLADSQDGAAYVYLGTTTGLSTSTATELSEGTAGQYGYSVSSAGDVNSDGFDDVIVGAPLDSGGSVYVYHGSVSGIATSPSTTIRAGADSARQGADVASAGDVDGDGYDDIIIGDPDSTGFAGQFHIHHGSDDGVGNAADTTITATVSASFLGSTVDGVGDVDGDGYDDVVVGAVGDSSTVQCYAEVYQGSSSGLSTAPATTLEDTLGSSCGVAAGAGDVNGDTFADIIVGSPTAGPSNIGAASIYLGSPGGLQASAESTVVGTAVDEMLGYTVGSAGDVNGDGFDDMLVASFDTDEVQVFHGSATDVDADGFTSDVDCDDTTALVNPSRAEQPGDEIDSNCDGLELCYADLDGDGFTDGTVVSSDIDCSGVGEATSPTNTADCDDDNASIFPGATELVGDQIDSDCDNRELCYADADGDTYTDGLVSSADLDCNDSGETSIISTLTDCDDNEATTYPGAPELPGDEVDSDCDGGEICYEDLDGDTFTTGLLPSADVDCDDSGEASSESAELDCDDTDASINPAATELVGDEVDSDCDDAEICYADADEDGYTRGIVGSNDVDCDDSGESTTESAQLDCDDDNSAINPAATEIVGDEVDSDCDTTEICYADADEDGYTGGTVVSADINCRSAGESTAATAALDCDDNEATTYPGAPEGVADGVDSDCDAGEICYADADDDGFTSGTVESPDNLDCTDTGEAAAPTALEDCDDSVATVNPAAVEVVGNDTDDDCDGTSACWADNDNDGYIDGSTTTLSFDTDCSDPGEAATGAPTGECNDNDPTIFPGATEFTGDGVDSDCNGAEICYADADADGYADLDGTTVDSIDEDCDDLGEADLGAPRTDCNDASAAAYPGADEVCDGIDNSCDGNIDPDTALDVHTWYADADGDGFGDATATVGSCTMPSGFTTDTSDCDDAASDVYPGADELCDEVDNDCDGVIDPADATDATIWYPDSDEDGYGDSSGGVTACEAPIGHVEQGGDCDDRNNLVYPTAEEWANDGVDQDCNGDDKIEDGTHGGGCATVTSRGSLGLLALLGGMLGLRRRRS
;
A
#
# COMPACT_ATOMS: atom_id res chain seq x y z
N MET A 1 -31.21 24.03 3.90
CA MET A 1 -32.39 23.20 3.64
C MET A 1 -33.69 23.97 3.88
N ASP A 2 -34.68 23.70 3.04
CA ASP A 2 -36.10 23.81 3.36
C ASP A 2 -36.55 22.49 4.06
N VAL A 3 -37.82 22.31 4.45
CA VAL A 3 -38.30 21.06 5.08
C VAL A 3 -39.69 20.67 4.58
N ILE A 4 -39.87 19.40 4.22
CA ILE A 4 -41.18 18.77 3.97
C ILE A 4 -41.69 18.01 5.21
N VAL A 5 -43.01 17.99 5.44
CA VAL A 5 -43.65 17.25 6.54
C VAL A 5 -44.90 16.53 6.04
N GLY A 6 -44.91 15.20 6.14
CA GLY A 6 -46.05 14.34 5.83
C GLY A 6 -47.15 14.39 6.90
N ALA A 7 -48.42 14.27 6.48
CA ALA A 7 -49.58 14.36 7.36
C ALA A 7 -50.68 13.36 6.97
N ARG A 8 -50.32 12.08 6.82
CA ARG A 8 -51.14 10.94 6.36
C ARG A 8 -52.59 10.79 6.86
N LEU A 9 -52.93 11.39 8.01
CA LEU A 9 -54.30 11.38 8.59
C LEU A 9 -55.08 12.69 8.40
N ALA A 10 -54.58 13.63 7.60
CA ALA A 10 -55.25 14.89 7.27
C ALA A 10 -56.62 14.66 6.59
N ASP A 11 -57.50 15.66 6.74
CA ASP A 11 -58.85 15.78 6.17
C ASP A 11 -59.74 14.52 6.03
N SER A 12 -59.58 13.57 6.96
CA SER A 12 -60.30 12.27 7.09
C SER A 12 -59.60 11.04 6.49
N GLN A 13 -58.26 11.05 6.44
CA GLN A 13 -57.37 10.06 5.79
C GLN A 13 -57.20 10.27 4.27
N ASP A 14 -57.61 11.44 3.76
CA ASP A 14 -57.30 11.86 2.39
C ASP A 14 -55.84 12.36 2.29
N GLY A 15 -55.23 12.77 3.41
CA GLY A 15 -53.79 13.05 3.51
C GLY A 15 -53.35 14.40 2.94
N ALA A 16 -52.13 14.82 3.33
CA ALA A 16 -51.48 16.05 2.90
C ALA A 16 -49.97 15.97 3.17
N ALA A 17 -49.18 16.76 2.45
CA ALA A 17 -47.80 17.08 2.78
C ALA A 17 -47.61 18.61 2.77
N TYR A 18 -46.69 19.11 3.59
CA TYR A 18 -46.48 20.55 3.81
C TYR A 18 -45.01 20.93 3.67
N VAL A 19 -44.73 21.94 2.84
CA VAL A 19 -43.37 22.47 2.66
C VAL A 19 -43.21 23.77 3.47
N TYR A 20 -42.11 23.85 4.21
CA TYR A 20 -41.70 24.99 5.03
C TYR A 20 -40.35 25.50 4.54
N LEU A 21 -40.27 26.77 4.14
CA LEU A 21 -39.00 27.35 3.65
C LEU A 21 -38.05 27.64 4.82
N GLY A 22 -36.78 27.35 4.64
CA GLY A 22 -35.67 27.78 5.47
C GLY A 22 -35.46 29.30 5.40
N THR A 23 -34.75 29.83 6.38
CA THR A 23 -34.32 31.24 6.39
C THR A 23 -32.97 31.35 7.11
N THR A 24 -32.29 32.50 6.96
CA THR A 24 -31.11 32.87 7.77
C THR A 24 -31.41 33.08 9.27
N THR A 25 -32.59 32.63 9.74
CA THR A 25 -33.02 32.62 11.14
C THR A 25 -33.68 31.28 11.53
N GLY A 26 -33.42 30.21 10.76
CA GLY A 26 -34.05 28.89 10.90
C GLY A 26 -35.36 28.77 10.12
N LEU A 27 -36.05 27.64 10.31
CA LEU A 27 -37.24 27.26 9.54
C LEU A 27 -38.43 28.23 9.71
N SER A 28 -39.17 28.47 8.62
CA SER A 28 -40.42 29.22 8.64
C SER A 28 -41.47 28.55 9.54
N THR A 29 -42.07 29.32 10.46
CA THR A 29 -43.20 28.85 11.31
C THR A 29 -44.57 28.87 10.60
N SER A 30 -44.59 29.09 9.29
CA SER A 30 -45.76 28.98 8.43
C SER A 30 -45.42 28.22 7.16
N THR A 31 -46.30 27.30 6.77
CA THR A 31 -46.22 26.57 5.49
C THR A 31 -46.18 27.54 4.31
N ALA A 32 -45.37 27.21 3.31
CA ALA A 32 -45.34 27.91 2.03
C ALA A 32 -46.26 27.20 1.02
N THR A 33 -46.14 25.88 0.93
CA THR A 33 -46.92 25.02 0.04
C THR A 33 -47.63 23.91 0.81
N GLU A 34 -48.82 23.52 0.35
CA GLU A 34 -49.65 22.43 0.84
C GLU A 34 -49.97 21.54 -0.37
N LEU A 35 -49.54 20.29 -0.33
CA LEU A 35 -49.72 19.29 -1.38
C LEU A 35 -50.77 18.26 -0.93
N SER A 36 -51.79 18.02 -1.75
CA SER A 36 -52.84 17.02 -1.46
C SER A 36 -53.67 16.73 -2.71
N GLU A 37 -53.77 15.46 -3.08
CA GLU A 37 -54.54 14.98 -4.25
C GLU A 37 -55.97 14.52 -3.89
N GLY A 38 -56.33 14.53 -2.60
CA GLY A 38 -57.67 14.15 -2.14
C GLY A 38 -58.02 12.67 -2.35
N THR A 39 -57.01 11.81 -2.37
CA THR A 39 -57.12 10.35 -2.50
C THR A 39 -57.20 9.74 -1.10
N ALA A 40 -58.13 8.80 -0.86
CA ALA A 40 -58.32 8.18 0.46
C ALA A 40 -57.22 7.14 0.83
N GLY A 41 -55.99 7.37 0.33
CA GLY A 41 -54.84 6.48 0.36
C GLY A 41 -53.75 6.89 1.34
N GLN A 42 -54.05 7.78 2.29
CA GLN A 42 -53.09 8.31 3.28
C GLN A 42 -51.91 9.07 2.66
N TYR A 43 -52.18 9.96 1.70
CA TYR A 43 -51.17 10.83 1.07
C TYR A 43 -50.29 11.57 2.10
N GLY A 44 -48.97 11.57 1.90
CA GLY A 44 -48.00 12.03 2.88
C GLY A 44 -47.80 11.01 4.00
N TYR A 45 -47.73 9.72 3.63
CA TYR A 45 -47.42 8.60 4.53
C TYR A 45 -45.95 8.61 4.94
N SER A 46 -45.10 8.60 3.91
CA SER A 46 -43.70 9.02 3.92
C SER A 46 -43.52 10.16 2.90
N VAL A 47 -42.46 10.95 3.09
CA VAL A 47 -42.05 12.10 2.29
C VAL A 47 -40.54 12.26 2.44
N SER A 48 -39.85 12.66 1.37
CA SER A 48 -38.45 13.08 1.43
C SER A 48 -38.16 14.19 0.41
N SER A 49 -36.91 14.62 0.33
CA SER A 49 -36.37 15.14 -0.92
C SER A 49 -36.49 14.07 -2.01
N ALA A 50 -36.61 14.47 -3.26
CA ALA A 50 -36.39 13.57 -4.40
C ALA A 50 -34.99 13.76 -5.01
N GLY A 51 -34.21 14.73 -4.53
CA GLY A 51 -33.01 15.20 -5.23
C GLY A 51 -33.36 16.12 -6.40
N ASP A 52 -32.41 16.60 -7.20
CA ASP A 52 -32.69 17.36 -8.42
C ASP A 52 -32.81 16.45 -9.66
N VAL A 53 -33.85 15.61 -9.64
CA VAL A 53 -34.17 14.59 -10.67
C VAL A 53 -34.36 15.13 -12.12
N ASN A 54 -34.21 16.44 -12.31
CA ASN A 54 -34.32 17.14 -13.59
C ASN A 54 -33.23 18.21 -13.84
N SER A 55 -32.18 18.25 -13.01
CA SER A 55 -31.01 19.14 -13.11
C SER A 55 -31.38 20.63 -13.36
N ASP A 56 -32.41 21.13 -12.66
CA ASP A 56 -32.96 22.51 -12.76
C ASP A 56 -32.21 23.51 -11.84
N GLY A 57 -31.38 22.99 -10.92
CA GLY A 57 -30.66 23.68 -9.85
C GLY A 57 -31.48 23.82 -8.56
N PHE A 58 -32.46 22.95 -8.33
CA PHE A 58 -33.42 23.03 -7.22
C PHE A 58 -34.02 21.66 -6.86
N ASP A 59 -33.74 21.17 -5.66
CA ASP A 59 -34.23 19.89 -5.13
C ASP A 59 -35.77 19.72 -5.21
N ASP A 60 -36.18 18.56 -5.73
CA ASP A 60 -37.54 18.12 -5.95
C ASP A 60 -38.12 17.42 -4.71
N VAL A 61 -39.41 17.04 -4.76
CA VAL A 61 -40.11 16.41 -3.63
C VAL A 61 -40.86 15.14 -4.03
N ILE A 62 -40.65 14.08 -3.25
CA ILE A 62 -41.32 12.79 -3.37
C ILE A 62 -42.32 12.57 -2.22
N VAL A 63 -43.52 12.05 -2.54
CA VAL A 63 -44.59 11.81 -1.55
C VAL A 63 -45.30 10.49 -1.76
N GLY A 64 -45.27 9.63 -0.74
CA GLY A 64 -45.97 8.34 -0.72
C GLY A 64 -47.45 8.43 -0.32
N ALA A 65 -48.30 7.65 -1.01
CA ALA A 65 -49.71 7.41 -0.70
C ALA A 65 -50.05 5.89 -0.79
N PRO A 66 -49.45 5.04 0.07
CA PRO A 66 -49.38 3.59 -0.12
C PRO A 66 -50.73 2.86 -0.06
N LEU A 67 -51.80 3.52 0.38
CA LEU A 67 -53.14 2.92 0.42
C LEU A 67 -54.06 3.39 -0.74
N ASP A 68 -53.57 4.21 -1.69
CA ASP A 68 -54.33 4.48 -2.91
C ASP A 68 -54.21 3.30 -3.88
N SER A 69 -55.26 2.49 -3.93
CA SER A 69 -55.51 1.52 -5.00
C SER A 69 -54.46 0.40 -5.21
N GLY A 70 -53.52 0.24 -4.26
CA GLY A 70 -52.39 -0.70 -4.30
C GLY A 70 -51.04 -0.01 -3.97
N GLY A 71 -51.01 1.32 -4.03
CA GLY A 71 -49.83 2.15 -3.85
C GLY A 71 -49.75 3.24 -4.92
N SER A 72 -49.18 4.39 -4.58
CA SER A 72 -48.99 5.53 -5.48
C SER A 72 -47.96 6.49 -4.90
N VAL A 73 -47.09 7.00 -5.77
CA VAL A 73 -46.04 7.97 -5.42
C VAL A 73 -46.16 9.18 -6.33
N TYR A 74 -45.92 10.36 -5.77
CA TYR A 74 -46.12 11.65 -6.42
C TYR A 74 -44.83 12.45 -6.34
N VAL A 75 -44.23 12.73 -7.50
CA VAL A 75 -43.02 13.56 -7.64
C VAL A 75 -43.45 14.98 -8.02
N TYR A 76 -42.80 15.99 -7.45
CA TYR A 76 -43.10 17.40 -7.69
C TYR A 76 -41.82 18.20 -7.87
N HIS A 77 -41.65 18.82 -9.05
CA HIS A 77 -40.42 19.57 -9.29
C HIS A 77 -40.35 20.86 -8.47
N GLY A 78 -39.12 21.21 -8.07
CA GLY A 78 -38.70 22.39 -7.35
C GLY A 78 -38.86 23.67 -8.18
N SER A 79 -37.75 24.33 -8.49
CA SER A 79 -37.58 25.65 -9.11
C SER A 79 -37.48 26.87 -8.20
N VAL A 80 -36.92 27.94 -8.78
CA VAL A 80 -36.86 29.33 -8.27
C VAL A 80 -38.22 29.95 -7.84
N SER A 81 -39.35 29.29 -8.12
CA SER A 81 -40.68 29.70 -7.65
C SER A 81 -41.18 28.94 -6.41
N GLY A 82 -40.44 27.92 -5.97
CA GLY A 82 -40.87 26.88 -5.03
C GLY A 82 -41.77 25.83 -5.71
N ILE A 83 -41.88 24.69 -5.05
CA ILE A 83 -42.57 23.47 -5.52
C ILE A 83 -44.02 23.74 -5.98
N ALA A 84 -44.38 23.16 -7.13
CA ALA A 84 -45.71 23.28 -7.72
C ALA A 84 -46.80 22.51 -6.94
N THR A 85 -48.04 23.01 -6.93
CA THR A 85 -49.20 22.30 -6.30
C THR A 85 -49.85 21.28 -7.23
N SER A 86 -49.05 20.59 -8.04
CA SER A 86 -49.48 19.51 -8.95
C SER A 86 -48.26 18.71 -9.34
N PRO A 87 -48.30 17.37 -9.26
CA PRO A 87 -47.14 16.53 -9.54
C PRO A 87 -46.67 16.66 -10.99
N SER A 88 -45.37 16.48 -11.22
CA SER A 88 -44.79 16.23 -12.55
C SER A 88 -45.15 14.81 -12.99
N THR A 89 -44.71 13.83 -12.19
CA THR A 89 -44.90 12.40 -12.38
C THR A 89 -45.78 11.81 -11.27
N THR A 90 -46.55 10.77 -11.61
CA THR A 90 -47.35 10.04 -10.61
C THR A 90 -47.32 8.55 -10.89
N ILE A 91 -46.31 7.90 -10.33
CA ILE A 91 -46.10 6.46 -10.31
C ILE A 91 -47.27 5.81 -9.55
N ARG A 92 -47.72 4.64 -10.03
CA ARG A 92 -48.84 3.89 -9.45
C ARG A 92 -48.55 2.41 -9.47
N ALA A 93 -48.99 1.75 -8.40
CA ALA A 93 -48.86 0.33 -8.17
C ALA A 93 -49.17 -0.53 -9.41
N GLY A 94 -48.32 -1.55 -9.59
CA GLY A 94 -48.52 -2.60 -10.59
C GLY A 94 -49.73 -3.49 -10.27
N ALA A 95 -49.88 -4.59 -11.02
CA ALA A 95 -50.95 -5.55 -10.77
C ALA A 95 -50.72 -6.39 -9.49
N ASP A 96 -49.45 -6.52 -9.08
CA ASP A 96 -48.99 -7.42 -8.03
C ASP A 96 -48.51 -6.66 -6.77
N SER A 97 -48.31 -5.34 -6.90
CA SER A 97 -48.06 -4.37 -5.82
C SER A 97 -49.17 -4.32 -4.77
N ALA A 98 -48.80 -4.04 -3.52
CA ALA A 98 -49.75 -4.06 -2.39
C ALA A 98 -49.66 -2.85 -1.44
N ARG A 99 -48.50 -2.19 -1.34
CA ARG A 99 -48.26 -1.02 -0.49
C ARG A 99 -47.21 -0.05 -1.09
N GLN A 100 -47.08 0.04 -2.42
CA GLN A 100 -46.04 0.85 -3.10
C GLN A 100 -46.05 2.32 -2.64
N GLY A 101 -44.87 2.83 -2.27
CA GLY A 101 -44.72 4.11 -1.58
C GLY A 101 -44.99 3.99 -0.07
N ALA A 102 -44.69 2.82 0.51
CA ALA A 102 -44.71 2.62 1.96
C ALA A 102 -43.65 3.50 2.63
N ASP A 103 -42.50 3.57 2.00
CA ASP A 103 -41.43 4.53 2.25
C ASP A 103 -40.85 5.01 0.91
N VAL A 104 -40.24 6.20 0.90
CA VAL A 104 -39.73 6.89 -0.31
C VAL A 104 -38.58 7.84 0.03
N ALA A 105 -37.53 7.84 -0.78
CA ALA A 105 -36.36 8.72 -0.65
C ALA A 105 -35.79 9.12 -2.02
N SER A 106 -34.83 10.07 -2.04
CA SER A 106 -33.77 10.05 -3.05
C SER A 106 -33.06 8.70 -2.99
N ALA A 107 -32.61 8.21 -4.14
CA ALA A 107 -31.55 7.21 -4.18
C ALA A 107 -30.15 7.87 -4.24
N GLY A 108 -30.07 9.08 -4.80
CA GLY A 108 -28.81 9.67 -5.25
C GLY A 108 -28.67 9.49 -6.76
N ASP A 109 -27.55 9.87 -7.37
CA ASP A 109 -27.24 9.59 -8.79
C ASP A 109 -26.63 8.18 -8.90
N VAL A 110 -27.47 7.16 -9.09
CA VAL A 110 -27.04 5.74 -8.99
C VAL A 110 -26.60 5.14 -10.33
N ASP A 111 -26.76 5.88 -11.43
CA ASP A 111 -26.24 5.52 -12.77
C ASP A 111 -25.23 6.52 -13.38
N GLY A 112 -24.98 7.65 -12.71
CA GLY A 112 -23.94 8.62 -13.04
C GLY A 112 -24.29 9.55 -14.21
N ASP A 113 -25.58 9.67 -14.59
CA ASP A 113 -26.00 10.51 -15.73
C ASP A 113 -26.15 12.01 -15.40
N GLY A 114 -26.02 12.39 -14.12
CA GLY A 114 -26.01 13.77 -13.63
C GLY A 114 -27.37 14.28 -13.13
N TYR A 115 -28.26 13.37 -12.75
CA TYR A 115 -29.63 13.64 -12.29
C TYR A 115 -29.99 12.70 -11.14
N ASP A 116 -30.34 13.24 -9.97
CA ASP A 116 -30.68 12.42 -8.81
C ASP A 116 -31.87 11.47 -9.09
N ASP A 117 -31.77 10.23 -8.62
CA ASP A 117 -32.77 9.18 -8.76
C ASP A 117 -33.66 9.04 -7.51
N ILE A 118 -34.71 8.21 -7.62
CA ILE A 118 -35.61 7.92 -6.48
C ILE A 118 -35.78 6.43 -6.19
N ILE A 119 -35.83 6.11 -4.88
CA ILE A 119 -36.13 4.78 -4.37
C ILE A 119 -37.53 4.70 -3.73
N ILE A 120 -38.26 3.62 -4.01
CA ILE A 120 -39.65 3.41 -3.59
C ILE A 120 -39.87 2.00 -3.03
N GLY A 121 -40.26 1.90 -1.76
CA GLY A 121 -40.60 0.62 -1.12
C GLY A 121 -42.03 0.12 -1.39
N ASP A 122 -42.18 -1.18 -1.69
CA ASP A 122 -43.47 -1.92 -1.75
C ASP A 122 -43.44 -3.23 -0.93
N PRO A 123 -43.31 -3.14 0.40
CA PRO A 123 -42.99 -4.27 1.30
C PRO A 123 -44.13 -5.26 1.55
N ASP A 124 -45.36 -5.00 1.09
CA ASP A 124 -46.44 -6.00 1.12
C ASP A 124 -46.53 -6.81 -0.19
N SER A 125 -45.73 -6.47 -1.20
CA SER A 125 -45.76 -7.13 -2.52
C SER A 125 -45.41 -8.62 -2.43
N THR A 126 -45.70 -9.35 -3.52
CA THR A 126 -45.33 -10.77 -3.76
C THR A 126 -45.72 -11.75 -2.65
N GLY A 127 -46.62 -11.36 -1.74
CA GLY A 127 -47.05 -12.16 -0.60
C GLY A 127 -46.32 -11.84 0.70
N PHE A 128 -45.94 -10.58 0.91
CA PHE A 128 -45.12 -10.06 2.01
C PHE A 128 -43.62 -10.42 1.93
N ALA A 129 -43.13 -10.97 0.81
CA ALA A 129 -41.69 -10.92 0.56
C ALA A 129 -41.23 -9.45 0.49
N GLY A 130 -41.96 -8.63 -0.26
CA GLY A 130 -41.62 -7.24 -0.46
C GLY A 130 -40.65 -7.06 -1.62
N GLN A 131 -40.56 -5.81 -2.06
CA GLN A 131 -39.74 -5.38 -3.19
C GLN A 131 -39.49 -3.87 -3.05
N PHE A 132 -38.48 -3.37 -3.75
CA PHE A 132 -38.28 -1.95 -3.96
C PHE A 132 -38.08 -1.64 -5.45
N HIS A 133 -38.16 -0.36 -5.78
CA HIS A 133 -38.03 0.16 -7.15
C HIS A 133 -37.06 1.33 -7.15
N ILE A 134 -36.14 1.32 -8.12
CA ILE A 134 -35.41 2.50 -8.55
C ILE A 134 -36.11 3.06 -9.79
N HIS A 135 -36.17 4.38 -9.88
CA HIS A 135 -36.62 5.09 -11.08
C HIS A 135 -35.64 6.22 -11.37
N HIS A 136 -35.09 6.26 -12.58
CA HIS A 136 -33.98 7.16 -12.87
C HIS A 136 -34.46 8.61 -13.14
N GLY A 137 -33.58 9.58 -12.92
CA GLY A 137 -33.71 10.99 -13.30
C GLY A 137 -33.80 11.20 -14.82
N SER A 138 -33.98 12.46 -15.27
CA SER A 138 -33.67 12.90 -16.65
C SER A 138 -34.01 14.38 -16.91
N ASP A 139 -33.61 14.88 -18.08
CA ASP A 139 -34.03 16.12 -18.76
C ASP A 139 -35.58 16.38 -18.78
N ASP A 140 -36.43 15.35 -18.59
CA ASP A 140 -37.91 15.45 -18.47
C ASP A 140 -38.44 15.12 -17.03
N GLY A 141 -37.55 14.74 -16.10
CA GLY A 141 -37.84 14.19 -14.77
C GLY A 141 -38.16 12.69 -14.75
N VAL A 142 -38.38 12.15 -13.54
CA VAL A 142 -38.54 10.70 -13.33
C VAL A 142 -39.67 10.05 -14.13
N GLY A 143 -39.38 8.83 -14.61
CA GLY A 143 -40.27 7.94 -15.37
C GLY A 143 -41.54 7.44 -14.66
N ASN A 144 -42.33 6.61 -15.36
CA ASN A 144 -43.54 5.97 -14.82
C ASN A 144 -43.46 4.43 -14.82
N ALA A 145 -42.45 3.86 -15.49
CA ALA A 145 -41.95 2.53 -15.21
C ALA A 145 -40.80 2.69 -14.21
N ALA A 146 -40.52 1.64 -13.43
CA ALA A 146 -39.27 1.49 -12.70
C ALA A 146 -38.23 0.91 -13.66
N ASP A 147 -36.98 1.29 -13.46
CA ASP A 147 -35.86 0.92 -14.32
C ASP A 147 -35.23 -0.35 -13.72
N THR A 148 -34.83 -0.30 -12.44
CA THR A 148 -34.55 -1.48 -11.61
C THR A 148 -35.71 -1.79 -10.64
N THR A 149 -35.99 -3.09 -10.40
CA THR A 149 -36.99 -3.55 -9.43
C THR A 149 -36.57 -4.88 -8.81
N ILE A 150 -36.16 -4.82 -7.55
CA ILE A 150 -35.60 -5.96 -6.81
C ILE A 150 -36.64 -6.49 -5.84
N THR A 151 -36.81 -7.81 -5.83
CA THR A 151 -37.86 -8.52 -5.09
C THR A 151 -37.24 -9.56 -4.17
N ALA A 152 -37.61 -9.56 -2.89
CA ALA A 152 -37.06 -10.51 -1.95
C ALA A 152 -37.41 -11.96 -2.31
N THR A 153 -36.42 -12.85 -2.25
CA THR A 153 -36.60 -14.30 -2.40
C THR A 153 -37.32 -14.92 -1.19
N VAL A 154 -37.18 -14.30 -0.01
CA VAL A 154 -37.75 -14.77 1.26
C VAL A 154 -39.16 -14.21 1.49
N SER A 155 -40.18 -15.06 1.38
CA SER A 155 -41.55 -14.71 1.77
C SER A 155 -41.63 -14.28 3.23
N ALA A 156 -42.21 -13.11 3.49
CA ALA A 156 -42.35 -12.47 4.80
C ALA A 156 -41.08 -11.80 5.37
N SER A 157 -40.09 -11.41 4.56
CA SER A 157 -39.03 -10.47 4.99
C SER A 157 -39.48 -9.01 5.02
N PHE A 158 -40.49 -8.63 4.22
CA PHE A 158 -40.96 -7.25 4.04
C PHE A 158 -39.87 -6.29 3.52
N LEU A 159 -39.06 -6.73 2.55
CA LEU A 159 -38.04 -5.88 1.91
C LEU A 159 -38.64 -4.60 1.31
N GLY A 160 -37.91 -3.48 1.41
CA GLY A 160 -38.43 -2.14 1.09
C GLY A 160 -39.34 -1.58 2.19
N SER A 161 -39.14 -2.00 3.45
CA SER A 161 -39.89 -1.51 4.61
C SER A 161 -39.37 -0.19 5.17
N THR A 162 -38.07 0.06 5.01
CA THR A 162 -37.47 1.40 4.88
C THR A 162 -36.63 1.40 3.60
N VAL A 163 -36.42 2.58 3.01
CA VAL A 163 -35.49 2.81 1.88
C VAL A 163 -34.86 4.19 2.04
N ASP A 164 -33.57 4.31 1.75
CA ASP A 164 -32.84 5.57 1.74
C ASP A 164 -31.67 5.46 0.75
N GLY A 165 -31.40 6.52 0.00
CA GLY A 165 -30.08 6.72 -0.61
C GLY A 165 -29.09 7.10 0.50
N VAL A 166 -27.91 6.51 0.49
CA VAL A 166 -26.93 6.69 1.58
C VAL A 166 -25.78 7.61 1.21
N GLY A 167 -25.55 7.83 -0.09
CA GLY A 167 -24.31 8.38 -0.63
C GLY A 167 -23.45 7.26 -1.22
N ASP A 168 -22.31 7.62 -1.78
CA ASP A 168 -21.24 6.70 -2.19
C ASP A 168 -20.54 6.10 -0.94
N VAL A 169 -20.62 4.76 -0.73
CA VAL A 169 -19.99 4.09 0.45
C VAL A 169 -18.62 3.47 0.17
N ASP A 170 -18.13 3.51 -1.08
CA ASP A 170 -16.85 2.87 -1.49
C ASP A 170 -15.89 3.72 -2.34
N GLY A 171 -16.32 4.90 -2.77
CA GLY A 171 -15.54 5.88 -3.50
C GLY A 171 -15.56 5.70 -5.02
N ASP A 172 -16.43 4.85 -5.58
CA ASP A 172 -16.51 4.63 -7.04
C ASP A 172 -17.14 5.82 -7.81
N GLY A 173 -17.80 6.74 -7.10
CA GLY A 173 -18.41 7.96 -7.64
C GLY A 173 -19.89 7.84 -8.02
N TYR A 174 -20.56 6.74 -7.70
CA TYR A 174 -22.01 6.55 -7.86
C TYR A 174 -22.69 6.50 -6.47
N ASP A 175 -23.93 6.99 -6.35
CA ASP A 175 -24.63 6.94 -5.05
C ASP A 175 -25.26 5.56 -4.79
N ASP A 176 -25.14 5.08 -3.54
CA ASP A 176 -25.70 3.79 -3.11
C ASP A 176 -27.04 3.90 -2.40
N VAL A 177 -27.73 2.76 -2.22
CA VAL A 177 -28.98 2.69 -1.45
C VAL A 177 -28.97 1.60 -0.37
N VAL A 178 -29.61 1.89 0.76
CA VAL A 178 -29.90 0.92 1.82
C VAL A 178 -31.38 0.59 1.90
N VAL A 179 -31.68 -0.69 2.02
CA VAL A 179 -33.04 -1.24 1.99
C VAL A 179 -33.31 -2.09 3.23
N GLY A 180 -34.29 -1.66 4.02
CA GLY A 180 -34.67 -2.31 5.27
C GLY A 180 -35.70 -3.43 5.08
N ALA A 181 -35.48 -4.58 5.73
CA ALA A 181 -36.42 -5.70 5.80
C ALA A 181 -36.76 -6.03 7.27
N VAL A 182 -37.89 -5.53 7.78
CA VAL A 182 -38.28 -5.68 9.20
C VAL A 182 -38.66 -7.09 9.64
N GLY A 183 -38.86 -8.03 8.71
CA GLY A 183 -39.09 -9.45 8.97
C GLY A 183 -40.43 -9.83 9.59
N ASP A 184 -40.75 -11.12 9.51
CA ASP A 184 -41.79 -11.79 10.30
C ASP A 184 -41.16 -12.28 11.60
N SER A 185 -41.52 -11.67 12.73
CA SER A 185 -40.93 -11.89 14.07
C SER A 185 -41.11 -13.30 14.68
N SER A 186 -41.41 -14.31 13.86
CA SER A 186 -41.55 -15.71 14.25
C SER A 186 -40.93 -16.73 13.28
N THR A 187 -40.55 -16.32 12.07
CA THR A 187 -40.08 -17.24 11.02
C THR A 187 -39.04 -16.65 10.05
N VAL A 188 -38.88 -15.32 9.97
CA VAL A 188 -37.90 -14.66 9.09
C VAL A 188 -37.08 -13.66 9.92
N GLN A 189 -35.75 -13.66 9.77
CA GLN A 189 -34.91 -12.66 10.43
C GLN A 189 -35.10 -11.30 9.76
N CYS A 190 -34.91 -10.23 10.52
CA CYS A 190 -34.83 -8.88 9.98
C CYS A 190 -33.39 -8.57 9.58
N TYR A 191 -33.22 -7.71 8.58
CA TYR A 191 -31.91 -7.35 8.04
C TYR A 191 -31.99 -5.98 7.32
N ALA A 192 -30.84 -5.41 6.99
CA ALA A 192 -30.72 -4.37 5.97
C ALA A 192 -29.79 -4.84 4.85
N GLU A 193 -30.08 -4.48 3.62
CA GLU A 193 -29.29 -4.79 2.42
C GLU A 193 -28.79 -3.47 1.82
N VAL A 194 -27.49 -3.37 1.54
CA VAL A 194 -26.89 -2.29 0.74
C VAL A 194 -26.74 -2.79 -0.69
N TYR A 195 -27.13 -1.96 -1.65
CA TYR A 195 -26.94 -2.19 -3.08
C TYR A 195 -26.14 -1.02 -3.63
N GLN A 196 -25.11 -1.33 -4.41
CA GLN A 196 -24.20 -0.34 -4.97
C GLN A 196 -24.77 0.33 -6.22
N GLY A 197 -24.37 1.57 -6.48
CA GLY A 197 -24.46 2.23 -7.78
C GLY A 197 -23.62 1.51 -8.86
N SER A 198 -23.66 2.03 -10.10
CA SER A 198 -22.66 1.76 -11.15
C SER A 198 -23.03 2.53 -12.42
N SER A 199 -22.15 2.57 -13.43
CA SER A 199 -22.48 3.06 -14.79
C SER A 199 -23.62 2.30 -15.51
N SER A 200 -24.12 1.19 -14.95
CA SER A 200 -25.29 0.44 -15.42
C SER A 200 -26.54 0.64 -14.55
N GLY A 201 -26.46 1.53 -13.54
CA GLY A 201 -27.46 1.70 -12.49
C GLY A 201 -27.30 0.69 -11.36
N LEU A 202 -28.22 0.76 -10.40
CA LEU A 202 -28.15 0.00 -9.15
C LEU A 202 -27.99 -1.52 -9.34
N SER A 203 -27.06 -2.11 -8.60
CA SER A 203 -26.78 -3.54 -8.57
C SER A 203 -28.02 -4.40 -8.25
N THR A 204 -28.08 -5.61 -8.80
CA THR A 204 -29.26 -6.50 -8.64
C THR A 204 -29.17 -7.49 -7.46
N ALA A 205 -28.00 -7.58 -6.84
CA ALA A 205 -27.73 -8.36 -5.64
C ALA A 205 -27.03 -7.45 -4.60
N PRO A 206 -27.33 -7.60 -3.30
CA PRO A 206 -26.79 -6.70 -2.29
C PRO A 206 -25.30 -6.97 -2.04
N ALA A 207 -24.50 -5.91 -2.04
CA ALA A 207 -23.07 -5.95 -1.74
C ALA A 207 -22.82 -6.40 -0.29
N THR A 208 -23.55 -5.77 0.65
CA THR A 208 -23.48 -6.07 2.08
C THR A 208 -24.87 -6.33 2.64
N THR A 209 -25.01 -7.42 3.41
CA THR A 209 -26.24 -7.75 4.16
C THR A 209 -25.98 -7.70 5.66
N LEU A 210 -26.65 -6.77 6.35
CA LEU A 210 -26.50 -6.51 7.78
C LEU A 210 -27.55 -7.29 8.59
N GLU A 211 -27.17 -8.44 9.16
CA GLU A 211 -27.99 -9.20 10.13
C GLU A 211 -27.66 -8.82 11.59
N ASP A 212 -28.59 -8.15 12.30
CA ASP A 212 -28.43 -7.87 13.74
C ASP A 212 -28.75 -9.10 14.63
N THR A 213 -27.92 -9.31 15.65
CA THR A 213 -28.01 -10.44 16.59
C THR A 213 -28.95 -10.21 17.78
N LEU A 214 -29.65 -9.06 17.88
CA LEU A 214 -30.24 -8.58 19.14
C LEU A 214 -31.78 -8.45 19.24
N GLY A 215 -32.55 -8.47 18.15
CA GLY A 215 -34.00 -8.23 18.18
C GLY A 215 -34.79 -8.76 16.97
N SER A 216 -36.12 -8.86 17.10
CA SER A 216 -37.00 -9.39 16.03
C SER A 216 -37.90 -8.30 15.41
N SER A 217 -37.31 -7.12 15.23
CA SER A 217 -37.73 -5.97 14.44
C SER A 217 -36.51 -5.04 14.43
N CYS A 218 -35.71 -5.19 13.39
CA CYS A 218 -34.49 -4.49 13.01
C CYS A 218 -34.59 -4.18 11.51
N GLY A 219 -33.55 -3.67 10.85
CA GLY A 219 -33.67 -3.27 9.45
C GLY A 219 -34.51 -2.00 9.28
N VAL A 220 -34.37 -1.05 10.21
CA VAL A 220 -34.72 0.37 9.99
C VAL A 220 -33.41 1.06 9.66
N ALA A 221 -33.03 1.13 8.39
CA ALA A 221 -31.75 1.70 7.95
C ALA A 221 -31.95 3.05 7.24
N ALA A 222 -30.94 3.91 7.31
CA ALA A 222 -30.85 5.22 6.69
C ALA A 222 -29.38 5.64 6.53
N GLY A 223 -29.10 6.59 5.63
CA GLY A 223 -27.77 7.20 5.53
C GLY A 223 -27.41 7.98 6.79
N ALA A 224 -26.16 7.89 7.22
CA ALA A 224 -25.61 8.68 8.33
C ALA A 224 -24.88 9.94 7.84
N GLY A 225 -24.35 9.92 6.61
CA GLY A 225 -23.37 10.90 6.12
C GLY A 225 -21.95 10.42 6.40
N ASP A 226 -20.94 11.25 6.15
CA ASP A 226 -19.56 10.99 6.55
C ASP A 226 -19.42 11.36 8.05
N VAL A 227 -19.42 10.37 8.95
CA VAL A 227 -19.43 10.61 10.41
C VAL A 227 -18.06 10.51 11.07
N ASN A 228 -17.02 10.10 10.32
CA ASN A 228 -15.64 9.94 10.79
C ASN A 228 -14.61 10.85 10.08
N GLY A 229 -14.98 11.46 8.94
CA GLY A 229 -14.15 12.36 8.13
C GLY A 229 -13.28 11.67 7.09
N ASP A 230 -13.54 10.40 6.75
CA ASP A 230 -12.75 9.63 5.77
C ASP A 230 -13.26 9.75 4.32
N THR A 231 -14.32 10.55 4.10
CA THR A 231 -14.99 10.84 2.83
C THR A 231 -15.87 9.74 2.23
N PHE A 232 -16.00 8.58 2.86
CA PHE A 232 -16.97 7.55 2.47
C PHE A 232 -18.30 7.75 3.22
N ALA A 233 -19.43 7.34 2.64
CA ALA A 233 -20.73 7.50 3.28
C ALA A 233 -21.05 6.36 4.28
N ASP A 234 -21.39 6.72 5.52
CA ASP A 234 -21.70 5.77 6.59
C ASP A 234 -23.19 5.44 6.68
N ILE A 235 -23.52 4.30 7.29
CA ILE A 235 -24.90 3.82 7.47
C ILE A 235 -25.24 3.61 8.94
N ILE A 236 -26.43 4.07 9.33
CA ILE A 236 -27.00 3.82 10.66
C ILE A 236 -28.22 2.88 10.58
N VAL A 237 -28.21 1.82 11.39
CA VAL A 237 -29.27 0.81 11.46
C VAL A 237 -29.92 0.79 12.85
N GLY A 238 -31.23 1.03 12.88
CA GLY A 238 -32.09 0.96 14.06
C GLY A 238 -32.66 -0.45 14.30
N SER A 239 -32.51 -0.91 15.55
CA SER A 239 -33.07 -2.17 16.06
C SER A 239 -34.02 -1.91 17.25
N PRO A 240 -35.22 -1.34 17.03
CA PRO A 240 -36.10 -0.86 18.10
C PRO A 240 -36.61 -1.93 19.07
N THR A 241 -36.54 -3.21 18.72
CA THR A 241 -36.92 -4.30 19.64
C THR A 241 -35.72 -4.99 20.31
N ALA A 242 -34.49 -4.51 20.08
CA ALA A 242 -33.30 -5.10 20.64
C ALA A 242 -33.34 -5.19 22.17
N GLY A 243 -32.76 -6.27 22.68
CA GLY A 243 -32.48 -6.44 24.11
C GLY A 243 -33.69 -6.73 25.01
N PRO A 244 -33.47 -6.80 26.34
CA PRO A 244 -34.45 -7.32 27.28
C PRO A 244 -35.61 -6.35 27.57
N SER A 245 -36.75 -6.59 26.92
CA SER A 245 -38.00 -5.78 27.00
C SER A 245 -37.99 -4.54 26.12
N ASN A 246 -37.64 -4.70 24.84
CA ASN A 246 -37.74 -3.67 23.80
C ASN A 246 -37.05 -2.36 24.20
N ILE A 247 -35.82 -2.47 24.72
CA ILE A 247 -35.02 -1.28 25.06
C ILE A 247 -34.55 -0.57 23.78
N GLY A 248 -34.32 -1.34 22.72
CA GLY A 248 -33.87 -0.84 21.42
C GLY A 248 -32.36 -0.60 21.37
N ALA A 249 -31.85 -0.45 20.16
CA ALA A 249 -30.47 -0.12 19.86
C ALA A 249 -30.39 0.60 18.50
N ALA A 250 -29.30 1.30 18.26
CA ALA A 250 -28.89 1.73 16.94
C ALA A 250 -27.39 1.47 16.76
N SER A 251 -27.01 1.00 15.58
CA SER A 251 -25.65 0.60 15.23
C SER A 251 -25.16 1.41 14.03
N ILE A 252 -23.89 1.78 14.03
CA ILE A 252 -23.23 2.55 12.96
C ILE A 252 -22.24 1.62 12.26
N TYR A 253 -22.24 1.63 10.94
CA TYR A 253 -21.40 0.85 10.05
C TYR A 253 -20.72 1.84 9.12
N LEU A 254 -19.40 1.73 8.97
CA LEU A 254 -18.62 2.72 8.21
C LEU A 254 -18.50 2.34 6.73
N GLY A 255 -18.36 3.34 5.87
CA GLY A 255 -17.87 3.18 4.51
C GLY A 255 -16.40 2.73 4.46
N SER A 256 -15.90 2.39 3.27
CA SER A 256 -14.47 2.17 2.97
C SER A 256 -14.25 1.87 1.49
N PRO A 257 -13.02 1.96 0.95
CA PRO A 257 -12.66 1.50 -0.41
C PRO A 257 -12.96 0.03 -0.76
N GLY A 258 -13.50 -0.76 0.17
CA GLY A 258 -13.98 -2.14 -0.06
C GLY A 258 -15.47 -2.30 0.24
N GLY A 259 -16.26 -1.22 0.14
CA GLY A 259 -17.66 -1.20 0.53
C GLY A 259 -17.90 -1.02 2.02
N LEU A 260 -19.18 -0.98 2.38
CA LEU A 260 -19.60 -0.84 3.77
C LEU A 260 -19.13 -2.01 4.64
N GLN A 261 -18.48 -1.67 5.76
CA GLN A 261 -18.03 -2.65 6.75
C GLN A 261 -19.19 -3.48 7.30
N ALA A 262 -19.11 -4.81 7.17
CA ALA A 262 -20.15 -5.73 7.66
C ALA A 262 -20.25 -5.81 9.21
N SER A 263 -19.31 -5.20 9.94
CA SER A 263 -19.33 -5.08 11.40
C SER A 263 -19.64 -3.66 11.83
N ALA A 264 -20.54 -3.49 12.79
CA ALA A 264 -20.81 -2.18 13.38
C ALA A 264 -19.61 -1.71 14.21
N GLU A 265 -19.09 -0.53 13.87
CA GLU A 265 -18.06 0.18 14.64
C GLU A 265 -18.60 0.51 16.04
N SER A 266 -19.77 1.16 16.07
CA SER A 266 -20.40 1.59 17.31
C SER A 266 -21.83 1.09 17.45
N THR A 267 -22.30 0.92 18.68
CA THR A 267 -23.68 0.51 18.97
C THR A 267 -24.18 1.15 20.26
N VAL A 268 -25.15 2.05 20.15
CA VAL A 268 -25.87 2.61 21.30
C VAL A 268 -27.09 1.74 21.65
N VAL A 269 -27.29 1.48 22.94
CA VAL A 269 -28.36 0.62 23.45
C VAL A 269 -29.23 1.37 24.45
N GLY A 270 -30.55 1.25 24.30
CA GLY A 270 -31.54 1.90 25.17
C GLY A 270 -31.42 1.45 26.63
N THR A 271 -31.90 2.28 27.56
CA THR A 271 -31.70 2.08 29.01
C THR A 271 -32.99 1.89 29.80
N ALA A 272 -34.14 2.22 29.22
CA ALA A 272 -35.46 2.07 29.79
C ALA A 272 -36.27 0.94 29.11
N VAL A 273 -37.16 0.33 29.90
CA VAL A 273 -38.05 -0.74 29.42
C VAL A 273 -39.10 -0.17 28.47
N ASP A 274 -39.28 -0.85 27.33
CA ASP A 274 -40.12 -0.45 26.21
C ASP A 274 -39.72 0.90 25.55
N GLU A 275 -38.47 1.36 25.73
CA GLU A 275 -37.94 2.62 25.17
C GLU A 275 -37.96 2.66 23.64
N MET A 276 -37.62 1.55 23.00
CA MET A 276 -37.49 1.41 21.54
C MET A 276 -36.57 2.46 20.91
N LEU A 277 -35.34 2.60 21.43
CA LEU A 277 -34.26 3.35 20.77
C LEU A 277 -33.99 2.76 19.38
N GLY A 278 -33.79 3.60 18.37
CA GLY A 278 -33.63 3.18 16.97
C GLY A 278 -34.95 2.96 16.24
N TYR A 279 -36.08 3.49 16.73
CA TYR A 279 -37.37 3.37 16.03
C TYR A 279 -37.44 4.18 14.72
N THR A 280 -36.65 5.24 14.63
CA THR A 280 -36.21 5.83 13.36
C THR A 280 -34.77 6.30 13.58
N VAL A 281 -33.98 6.25 12.52
CA VAL A 281 -32.59 6.72 12.44
C VAL A 281 -32.42 7.58 11.19
N GLY A 282 -31.23 8.13 10.97
CA GLY A 282 -30.84 8.90 9.78
C GLY A 282 -29.96 10.10 10.14
N SER A 283 -29.26 10.65 9.14
CA SER A 283 -28.39 11.82 9.29
C SER A 283 -29.13 13.07 9.81
N ALA A 284 -28.39 13.93 10.51
CA ALA A 284 -28.74 15.31 10.78
C ALA A 284 -28.00 16.30 9.84
N GLY A 285 -26.97 15.82 9.14
CA GLY A 285 -25.81 16.60 8.69
C GLY A 285 -24.96 17.12 9.85
N ASP A 286 -23.84 17.79 9.59
CA ASP A 286 -23.15 18.62 10.59
C ASP A 286 -24.12 19.69 11.14
N VAL A 287 -24.64 19.49 12.37
CA VAL A 287 -25.46 20.48 13.09
C VAL A 287 -24.70 21.22 14.18
N ASN A 288 -23.40 20.94 14.35
CA ASN A 288 -22.60 21.39 15.49
C ASN A 288 -21.46 22.35 15.09
N GLY A 289 -20.84 22.12 13.94
CA GLY A 289 -19.92 23.01 13.22
C GLY A 289 -18.45 22.58 13.24
N ASP A 290 -18.16 21.29 13.37
CA ASP A 290 -16.79 20.72 13.42
C ASP A 290 -16.34 20.06 12.10
N GLY A 291 -17.27 19.57 11.27
CA GLY A 291 -16.99 19.05 9.93
C GLY A 291 -17.36 17.58 9.71
N PHE A 292 -17.85 16.89 10.74
CA PHE A 292 -18.36 15.52 10.65
C PHE A 292 -19.89 15.52 10.67
N ASP A 293 -20.55 14.61 9.96
CA ASP A 293 -22.01 14.53 9.98
C ASP A 293 -22.55 13.96 11.31
N ASP A 294 -23.50 14.68 11.91
CA ASP A 294 -24.17 14.24 13.13
C ASP A 294 -25.33 13.28 12.80
N MET A 295 -25.65 12.34 13.69
CA MET A 295 -26.72 11.33 13.50
C MET A 295 -27.93 11.55 14.43
N LEU A 296 -29.14 11.24 13.94
CA LEU A 296 -30.37 11.24 14.72
C LEU A 296 -30.82 9.82 15.08
N VAL A 297 -31.18 9.59 16.35
CA VAL A 297 -31.79 8.34 16.81
C VAL A 297 -33.01 8.64 17.68
N ALA A 298 -34.18 8.11 17.31
CA ALA A 298 -35.42 8.31 18.08
C ALA A 298 -35.76 7.11 18.99
N SER A 299 -36.30 7.42 20.17
CA SER A 299 -36.91 6.46 21.11
C SER A 299 -38.43 6.65 21.14
N PHE A 300 -39.19 5.64 20.70
CA PHE A 300 -40.63 5.78 20.46
C PHE A 300 -41.46 6.11 21.71
N ASP A 301 -41.21 5.42 22.83
CA ASP A 301 -42.11 5.45 24.00
C ASP A 301 -41.66 6.48 25.08
N THR A 302 -40.53 7.18 24.86
CA THR A 302 -40.00 8.24 25.74
C THR A 302 -40.31 9.67 25.30
N ASP A 303 -40.88 9.88 24.10
CA ASP A 303 -41.04 11.19 23.43
C ASP A 303 -39.68 11.91 23.19
N GLU A 304 -38.59 11.18 22.90
CA GLU A 304 -37.22 11.71 22.81
C GLU A 304 -36.51 11.37 21.48
N VAL A 305 -35.71 12.32 20.98
CA VAL A 305 -34.75 12.13 19.88
C VAL A 305 -33.38 12.54 20.41
N GLN A 306 -32.40 11.68 20.20
CA GLN A 306 -31.01 11.88 20.57
C GLN A 306 -30.24 12.29 19.31
N VAL A 307 -29.28 13.21 19.49
CA VAL A 307 -28.27 13.53 18.48
C VAL A 307 -26.97 12.90 18.95
N PHE A 308 -26.33 12.14 18.09
CA PHE A 308 -24.96 11.64 18.25
C PHE A 308 -24.08 12.48 17.34
N HIS A 309 -22.96 12.96 17.85
CA HIS A 309 -22.05 13.76 17.05
C HIS A 309 -21.08 12.84 16.31
N GLY A 310 -20.75 13.19 15.06
CA GLY A 310 -19.63 12.59 14.34
C GLY A 310 -18.30 12.95 15.01
N SER A 311 -17.25 12.22 14.67
CA SER A 311 -15.87 12.48 15.11
C SER A 311 -14.89 11.58 14.39
N ALA A 312 -13.70 12.10 14.10
CA ALA A 312 -12.50 11.33 13.77
C ALA A 312 -12.31 10.09 14.66
N THR A 313 -11.72 9.04 14.09
CA THR A 313 -11.44 7.76 14.77
C THR A 313 -10.36 7.89 15.85
N ASP A 314 -10.32 6.91 16.76
CA ASP A 314 -9.31 6.68 17.82
C ASP A 314 -8.73 5.28 17.56
N VAL A 315 -7.91 5.16 16.49
CA VAL A 315 -7.57 3.86 15.86
C VAL A 315 -6.74 2.96 16.79
N ASP A 316 -5.88 3.53 17.63
CA ASP A 316 -5.06 2.77 18.58
C ASP A 316 -5.67 2.62 19.99
N ALA A 317 -6.75 3.35 20.30
CA ALA A 317 -7.50 3.35 21.56
C ALA A 317 -6.75 3.92 22.79
N ASP A 318 -5.79 4.84 22.61
CA ASP A 318 -5.15 5.64 23.68
C ASP A 318 -6.12 6.69 24.28
N GLY A 319 -7.08 7.18 23.49
CA GLY A 319 -8.12 8.13 23.92
C GLY A 319 -7.93 9.58 23.44
N PHE A 320 -7.13 9.76 22.40
CA PHE A 320 -7.17 10.90 21.49
C PHE A 320 -7.76 10.42 20.15
N THR A 321 -8.14 11.35 19.27
CA THR A 321 -8.75 11.05 17.97
C THR A 321 -7.91 11.70 16.88
N SER A 322 -7.93 11.17 15.66
CA SER A 322 -7.11 11.61 14.52
C SER A 322 -7.29 13.07 14.06
N ASP A 323 -8.24 13.83 14.62
CA ASP A 323 -8.32 15.29 14.48
C ASP A 323 -7.39 16.08 15.44
N VAL A 324 -6.87 15.40 16.46
CA VAL A 324 -5.95 15.94 17.47
C VAL A 324 -4.68 15.10 17.64
N ASP A 325 -4.72 13.83 17.25
CA ASP A 325 -3.55 12.97 17.15
C ASP A 325 -2.90 13.07 15.77
N CYS A 326 -1.58 13.21 15.76
CA CYS A 326 -0.79 13.35 14.56
C CYS A 326 -0.21 12.02 14.04
N ASP A 327 -0.33 10.94 14.82
CA ASP A 327 -0.25 9.55 14.34
C ASP A 327 -1.16 8.65 15.18
N ASP A 328 -2.47 8.68 14.88
CA ASP A 328 -3.53 7.84 15.47
C ASP A 328 -3.32 6.32 15.29
N THR A 329 -2.26 5.90 14.57
CA THR A 329 -1.85 4.49 14.49
C THR A 329 -0.82 4.10 15.55
N THR A 330 -0.19 5.07 16.24
CA THR A 330 0.81 4.81 17.27
C THR A 330 0.51 5.52 18.59
N ALA A 331 0.03 4.70 19.55
CA ALA A 331 -0.28 5.03 20.95
C ALA A 331 0.94 5.43 21.80
N LEU A 332 1.87 6.19 21.23
CA LEU A 332 3.08 6.77 21.78
C LEU A 332 3.24 8.23 21.33
N VAL A 333 2.64 8.61 20.20
CA VAL A 333 2.27 9.99 19.82
C VAL A 333 0.90 10.32 20.45
N ASN A 334 0.69 11.57 20.89
CA ASN A 334 -0.59 12.26 21.18
C ASN A 334 -0.39 13.56 22.00
N PRO A 335 -1.37 14.49 22.03
CA PRO A 335 -1.37 15.72 22.85
C PRO A 335 -1.20 15.61 24.38
N SER A 336 -0.93 14.42 24.95
CA SER A 336 -0.57 14.25 26.37
C SER A 336 0.88 13.79 26.63
N ARG A 337 1.66 13.58 25.56
CA ARG A 337 3.04 13.09 25.61
C ARG A 337 4.05 14.20 25.93
N ALA A 338 5.33 13.89 25.74
CA ALA A 338 6.44 14.79 25.93
C ALA A 338 7.66 14.25 25.16
N GLU A 339 8.27 15.12 24.36
CA GLU A 339 9.25 14.79 23.33
C GLU A 339 10.44 14.01 23.89
N GLN A 340 10.92 13.05 23.08
CA GLN A 340 12.22 12.44 23.28
C GLN A 340 13.20 13.15 22.35
N PRO A 341 14.21 13.86 22.88
CA PRO A 341 15.04 14.74 22.06
C PRO A 341 15.63 14.04 20.83
N GLY A 342 15.28 14.53 19.64
CA GLY A 342 15.87 14.08 18.38
C GLY A 342 15.54 12.64 17.99
N ASP A 343 14.33 12.13 18.29
CA ASP A 343 13.80 10.93 17.64
C ASP A 343 12.93 11.21 16.40
N GLU A 344 12.93 12.47 15.93
CA GLU A 344 12.33 12.95 14.67
C GLU A 344 10.79 12.81 14.63
N ILE A 345 10.14 12.80 15.80
CA ILE A 345 8.68 12.58 15.97
C ILE A 345 8.12 13.59 16.98
N ASP A 346 7.31 14.55 16.50
CA ASP A 346 6.48 15.44 17.35
C ASP A 346 5.45 14.59 18.11
N SER A 347 5.86 14.10 19.27
CA SER A 347 5.12 13.16 20.08
C SER A 347 3.93 13.84 20.74
N ASN A 348 3.94 15.16 20.93
CA ASN A 348 2.85 15.92 21.56
C ASN A 348 1.93 16.70 20.60
N CYS A 349 2.16 16.60 19.29
CA CYS A 349 1.36 17.22 18.24
C CYS A 349 1.14 18.74 18.43
N ASP A 350 2.14 19.48 18.96
CA ASP A 350 2.08 20.94 19.07
C ASP A 350 2.89 21.70 18.01
N GLY A 351 3.45 20.94 17.05
CA GLY A 351 4.20 21.42 15.89
C GLY A 351 5.65 21.79 16.20
N LEU A 352 6.23 21.22 17.27
CA LEU A 352 7.53 21.59 17.82
C LEU A 352 8.31 20.36 18.33
N GLU A 353 9.48 20.08 17.74
CA GLU A 353 10.39 19.01 18.19
C GLU A 353 11.42 19.53 19.22
N LEU A 354 11.95 18.64 20.07
CA LEU A 354 12.94 18.92 21.12
C LEU A 354 14.38 18.51 20.71
N CYS A 355 14.85 18.99 19.57
CA CYS A 355 16.19 18.73 19.04
C CYS A 355 17.33 18.90 20.06
N TYR A 356 18.45 18.19 19.85
CA TYR A 356 19.70 18.54 20.53
C TYR A 356 20.24 19.88 19.98
N ALA A 357 20.96 20.64 20.82
CA ALA A 357 21.47 21.95 20.43
C ALA A 357 22.94 21.86 19.97
N ASP A 358 23.21 22.29 18.73
CA ASP A 358 24.52 22.38 18.06
C ASP A 358 24.60 23.77 17.41
N LEU A 359 25.09 24.76 18.16
CA LEU A 359 24.85 26.18 17.86
C LEU A 359 25.70 26.76 16.72
N ASP A 360 26.81 26.12 16.38
CA ASP A 360 27.70 26.54 15.28
C ASP A 360 27.87 25.49 14.16
N GLY A 361 27.32 24.29 14.34
CA GLY A 361 27.17 23.27 13.29
C GLY A 361 28.36 22.34 13.13
N ASP A 362 29.04 22.00 14.22
CA ASP A 362 30.27 21.20 14.22
C ASP A 362 30.05 19.71 14.57
N GLY A 363 28.88 19.38 15.12
CA GLY A 363 28.48 18.05 15.57
C GLY A 363 28.58 17.79 17.07
N PHE A 364 28.92 18.76 17.91
CA PHE A 364 29.03 18.63 19.38
C PHE A 364 27.91 19.35 20.14
N THR A 365 27.03 18.56 20.77
CA THR A 365 25.81 19.08 21.40
C THR A 365 25.97 19.39 22.90
N ASP A 366 25.43 20.51 23.40
CA ASP A 366 25.09 20.68 24.83
C ASP A 366 23.62 21.07 25.07
N GLY A 367 22.88 20.14 25.68
CA GLY A 367 21.47 20.34 26.01
C GLY A 367 20.52 20.09 24.84
N THR A 368 19.39 20.81 24.85
CA THR A 368 18.30 20.66 23.89
C THR A 368 17.67 22.01 23.58
N VAL A 369 17.21 22.19 22.35
CA VAL A 369 16.47 23.35 21.85
C VAL A 369 15.06 22.91 21.44
N VAL A 370 14.07 23.81 21.50
CA VAL A 370 12.74 23.54 20.95
C VAL A 370 12.70 24.16 19.57
N SER A 371 12.59 23.32 18.54
CA SER A 371 12.52 23.73 17.14
C SER A 371 11.07 23.78 16.64
N SER A 372 10.87 24.32 15.45
CA SER A 372 9.69 24.10 14.62
C SER A 372 10.02 23.29 13.36
N ASP A 373 11.18 22.64 13.35
CA ASP A 373 11.70 21.77 12.30
C ASP A 373 11.78 20.35 12.89
N ILE A 374 11.03 19.40 12.32
CA ILE A 374 10.81 18.08 12.94
C ILE A 374 11.98 17.13 12.67
N ASP A 375 12.71 17.32 11.57
CA ASP A 375 13.91 16.53 11.24
C ASP A 375 15.19 17.02 11.94
N CYS A 376 15.09 18.09 12.76
CA CYS A 376 16.21 18.73 13.44
C CYS A 376 17.39 19.13 12.54
N SER A 377 17.15 19.45 11.27
CA SER A 377 18.17 19.97 10.34
C SER A 377 18.41 21.49 10.41
N GLY A 378 17.69 22.18 11.30
CA GLY A 378 17.79 23.62 11.52
C GLY A 378 19.18 24.11 11.97
N VAL A 379 19.46 25.39 11.74
CA VAL A 379 20.73 26.01 12.17
C VAL A 379 20.71 26.21 13.68
N GLY A 380 21.41 25.33 14.41
CA GLY A 380 21.38 25.25 15.86
C GLY A 380 21.01 23.87 16.41
N GLU A 381 20.76 22.88 15.55
CA GLU A 381 19.97 21.68 15.86
C GLU A 381 20.66 20.38 15.40
N ALA A 382 20.39 19.27 16.11
CA ALA A 382 20.90 17.94 15.78
C ALA A 382 19.99 16.79 16.28
N THR A 383 20.00 15.66 15.56
CA THR A 383 19.22 14.44 15.85
C THR A 383 19.92 13.43 16.79
N SER A 384 21.07 13.77 17.40
CA SER A 384 21.76 12.84 18.30
C SER A 384 22.67 13.51 19.33
N PRO A 385 22.76 12.98 20.57
CA PRO A 385 23.58 13.57 21.62
C PRO A 385 25.03 13.10 21.53
N THR A 386 25.97 14.04 21.63
CA THR A 386 27.36 13.69 21.93
C THR A 386 27.53 13.27 23.40
N ASN A 387 28.59 12.51 23.67
CA ASN A 387 28.95 12.08 25.03
C ASN A 387 29.91 13.09 25.72
N THR A 388 30.19 14.20 25.05
CA THR A 388 31.13 15.26 25.39
C THR A 388 30.51 16.56 24.91
N ALA A 389 30.02 17.38 25.85
CA ALA A 389 29.51 18.70 25.56
C ALA A 389 30.60 19.57 24.94
N ASP A 390 30.18 20.49 24.06
CA ASP A 390 31.04 21.52 23.51
C ASP A 390 31.57 22.49 24.60
N CYS A 391 32.55 23.31 24.22
CA CYS A 391 33.31 24.22 25.06
C CYS A 391 33.36 25.68 24.57
N ASP A 392 32.96 26.00 23.33
CA ASP A 392 32.94 27.36 22.79
C ASP A 392 31.83 27.51 21.71
N ASP A 393 30.57 27.36 22.11
CA ASP A 393 29.33 27.27 21.29
C ASP A 393 28.98 28.53 20.41
N ASP A 394 29.98 29.36 20.11
CA ASP A 394 30.03 30.46 19.13
C ASP A 394 31.07 30.16 17.98
N ASN A 395 31.73 28.99 17.93
CA ASN A 395 32.96 28.74 17.15
C ASN A 395 33.32 27.24 16.88
N ALA A 396 32.81 26.71 15.76
CA ALA A 396 32.98 25.35 15.18
C ALA A 396 34.43 24.91 14.79
N SER A 397 35.44 25.37 15.51
CA SER A 397 36.84 24.98 15.39
C SER A 397 37.52 24.65 16.72
N ILE A 398 36.80 24.78 17.84
CA ILE A 398 37.25 24.49 19.20
C ILE A 398 36.23 23.52 19.81
N PHE A 399 36.54 22.23 19.83
CA PHE A 399 35.60 21.18 20.21
C PHE A 399 36.31 19.93 20.78
N PRO A 400 35.63 19.08 21.57
CA PRO A 400 36.23 17.89 22.19
C PRO A 400 36.92 16.92 21.21
N GLY A 401 38.25 17.02 21.10
CA GLY A 401 39.07 16.22 20.18
C GLY A 401 39.39 16.87 18.83
N ALA A 402 39.26 18.20 18.69
CA ALA A 402 39.81 18.93 17.54
C ALA A 402 41.35 18.79 17.43
N THR A 403 41.92 19.20 16.31
CA THR A 403 43.38 19.12 16.11
C THR A 403 44.07 20.41 16.57
N GLU A 404 44.67 20.39 17.76
CA GLU A 404 45.50 21.50 18.28
C GLU A 404 46.60 21.94 17.28
N LEU A 405 46.79 23.26 17.16
CA LEU A 405 47.77 23.88 16.25
C LEU A 405 49.12 24.16 16.93
N VAL A 406 49.83 23.07 17.23
CA VAL A 406 51.16 22.99 17.89
C VAL A 406 51.90 24.33 18.11
N GLY A 407 51.77 24.90 19.31
CA GLY A 407 52.51 26.04 19.80
C GLY A 407 51.85 27.40 19.55
N ASP A 408 50.54 27.46 19.29
CA ASP A 408 49.80 28.70 19.08
C ASP A 408 49.08 29.25 20.33
N GLN A 409 48.94 28.43 21.38
CA GLN A 409 48.33 28.75 22.70
C GLN A 409 46.78 28.81 22.68
N ILE A 410 46.13 27.88 21.96
CA ILE A 410 44.67 27.73 21.87
C ILE A 410 44.29 26.27 22.15
N ASP A 411 43.74 26.03 23.34
CA ASP A 411 43.09 24.78 23.79
C ASP A 411 41.92 24.45 22.86
N SER A 412 42.23 23.77 21.75
CA SER A 412 41.30 23.52 20.66
C SER A 412 40.52 22.22 20.88
N ASP A 413 41.11 21.25 21.59
CA ASP A 413 40.51 19.94 21.88
C ASP A 413 39.82 19.86 23.26
N CYS A 414 39.91 20.94 24.04
CA CYS A 414 39.29 21.18 25.34
C CYS A 414 39.73 20.25 26.50
N ASP A 415 40.86 19.55 26.37
CA ASP A 415 41.53 18.83 27.49
C ASP A 415 42.19 19.77 28.53
N ASN A 416 42.22 21.10 28.27
CA ASN A 416 42.84 22.15 29.09
C ASN A 416 44.38 22.19 29.04
N ARG A 417 44.95 21.98 27.84
CA ARG A 417 46.40 21.97 27.57
C ARG A 417 46.74 22.60 26.21
N GLU A 418 47.94 22.33 25.74
CA GLU A 418 48.52 22.78 24.47
C GLU A 418 49.63 21.79 24.07
N LEU A 419 49.64 21.29 22.83
CA LEU A 419 50.76 20.56 22.26
C LEU A 419 51.92 21.50 21.89
N CYS A 420 53.04 21.35 22.59
CA CYS A 420 54.30 22.06 22.30
C CYS A 420 55.29 21.15 21.57
N TYR A 421 56.33 21.71 20.94
CA TYR A 421 57.46 20.89 20.48
C TYR A 421 58.33 20.46 21.67
N ALA A 422 58.82 19.23 21.67
CA ALA A 422 59.72 18.75 22.72
C ALA A 422 61.20 19.02 22.41
N ASP A 423 61.99 19.29 23.46
CA ASP A 423 63.45 19.54 23.45
C ASP A 423 63.97 19.17 24.87
N ALA A 424 63.96 17.88 25.22
CA ALA A 424 64.10 17.44 26.62
C ALA A 424 65.54 17.50 27.13
N ASP A 425 66.51 17.30 26.24
CA ASP A 425 67.95 17.49 26.49
C ASP A 425 68.38 18.98 26.44
N GLY A 426 67.76 19.79 25.57
CA GLY A 426 68.03 21.22 25.40
C GLY A 426 69.10 21.56 24.34
N ASP A 427 69.37 20.66 23.41
CA ASP A 427 70.30 20.80 22.29
C ASP A 427 69.71 21.60 21.10
N THR A 428 68.37 21.69 21.00
CA THR A 428 67.55 22.32 19.94
C THR A 428 67.25 21.52 18.66
N TYR A 429 67.56 20.21 18.58
CA TYR A 429 66.90 19.30 17.64
C TYR A 429 65.61 18.72 18.27
N THR A 430 64.47 19.32 17.96
CA THR A 430 63.16 18.85 18.45
C THR A 430 62.77 17.50 17.84
N ASP A 431 62.56 16.47 18.67
CA ASP A 431 61.84 15.25 18.29
C ASP A 431 60.47 15.21 18.98
N GLY A 432 59.44 14.80 18.25
CA GLY A 432 58.07 14.70 18.76
C GLY A 432 57.48 16.00 19.32
N LEU A 433 56.41 15.80 20.10
CA LEU A 433 55.61 16.85 20.74
C LEU A 433 55.39 16.49 22.22
N VAL A 434 55.16 17.51 23.05
CA VAL A 434 54.86 17.39 24.47
C VAL A 434 53.61 18.22 24.78
N SER A 435 52.57 17.55 25.27
CA SER A 435 51.37 18.20 25.81
C SER A 435 51.73 18.87 27.15
N SER A 436 51.62 20.19 27.20
CA SER A 436 52.02 21.01 28.36
C SER A 436 51.07 20.82 29.56
N ALA A 437 51.43 21.39 30.70
CA ALA A 437 50.63 21.35 31.93
C ALA A 437 49.68 22.56 32.09
N ASP A 438 49.81 23.56 31.22
CA ASP A 438 48.83 24.63 30.96
C ASP A 438 48.96 25.10 29.49
N LEU A 439 48.61 26.35 29.18
CA LEU A 439 48.50 26.87 27.82
C LEU A 439 49.76 27.58 27.30
N ASP A 440 50.86 27.68 28.08
CA ASP A 440 52.08 28.37 27.62
C ASP A 440 53.35 27.49 27.40
N CYS A 441 53.67 27.22 26.13
CA CYS A 441 54.85 26.45 25.67
C CYS A 441 56.22 27.07 26.03
N ASN A 442 56.58 27.04 27.31
CA ASN A 442 57.90 27.46 27.81
C ASN A 442 58.34 26.76 29.12
N ASP A 443 57.66 25.70 29.57
CA ASP A 443 58.14 24.93 30.72
C ASP A 443 59.29 23.97 30.32
N SER A 444 59.84 23.22 31.29
CA SER A 444 61.13 22.54 31.16
C SER A 444 61.09 21.29 30.26
N GLY A 445 61.36 21.47 28.97
CA GLY A 445 61.36 20.44 27.92
C GLY A 445 60.46 20.81 26.73
N GLU A 446 59.85 22.00 26.78
CA GLU A 446 58.83 22.48 25.85
C GLU A 446 59.34 23.70 25.07
N THR A 447 58.96 23.83 23.81
CA THR A 447 59.28 25.00 22.99
C THR A 447 58.22 25.27 21.91
N SER A 448 58.07 26.53 21.53
CA SER A 448 57.27 27.00 20.39
C SER A 448 58.11 27.20 19.11
N ILE A 449 59.29 26.55 19.03
CA ILE A 449 60.25 26.72 17.93
C ILE A 449 60.73 25.35 17.41
N ILE A 450 60.28 25.00 16.21
CA ILE A 450 60.53 23.72 15.53
C ILE A 450 61.95 23.62 14.90
N SER A 451 62.56 22.43 14.96
CA SER A 451 63.77 22.06 14.21
C SER A 451 63.48 21.65 12.76
N THR A 452 64.50 21.66 11.88
CA THR A 452 64.40 21.10 10.51
C THR A 452 65.02 19.70 10.37
N LEU A 453 65.45 19.10 11.49
CA LEU A 453 65.95 17.73 11.60
C LEU A 453 65.50 17.17 12.95
N THR A 454 64.92 15.99 12.94
CA THR A 454 64.51 15.22 14.12
C THR A 454 65.73 14.62 14.82
N ASP A 455 65.70 14.52 16.15
CA ASP A 455 66.65 13.68 16.89
C ASP A 455 66.20 12.20 16.89
N CYS A 456 66.98 11.30 17.50
CA CYS A 456 66.60 9.90 17.67
C CYS A 456 66.97 9.26 19.03
N ASP A 457 67.62 9.99 19.95
CA ASP A 457 67.51 9.73 21.39
C ASP A 457 67.54 11.05 22.19
N ASP A 458 66.37 11.68 22.34
CA ASP A 458 66.11 12.90 23.13
C ASP A 458 66.46 12.77 24.64
N ASN A 459 67.05 11.63 25.07
CA ASN A 459 67.62 11.43 26.40
C ASN A 459 69.17 11.38 26.44
N GLU A 460 69.86 11.16 25.31
CA GLU A 460 71.32 11.07 25.20
C GLU A 460 71.82 11.71 23.89
N ALA A 461 72.27 12.98 23.95
CA ALA A 461 72.85 13.82 22.87
C ALA A 461 74.15 13.30 22.19
N THR A 462 74.23 12.00 21.91
CA THR A 462 75.24 11.32 21.11
C THR A 462 74.67 10.35 20.07
N THR A 463 73.38 10.04 20.14
CA THR A 463 72.63 9.26 19.14
C THR A 463 71.79 10.25 18.34
N TYR A 464 72.17 10.50 17.09
CA TYR A 464 71.51 11.47 16.19
C TYR A 464 71.84 11.09 14.75
N PRO A 465 71.05 11.52 13.73
CA PRO A 465 71.22 11.07 12.35
C PRO A 465 72.65 11.14 11.80
N GLY A 466 73.29 9.97 11.61
CA GLY A 466 74.65 9.83 11.04
C GLY A 466 75.80 9.37 11.96
N ALA A 467 75.54 8.50 12.95
CA ALA A 467 76.52 7.68 13.70
C ALA A 467 76.99 6.37 12.95
N PRO A 468 77.29 5.22 13.63
CA PRO A 468 77.52 3.91 12.94
C PRO A 468 77.35 2.53 13.71
N GLU A 469 76.87 1.48 13.00
CA GLU A 469 76.30 0.18 13.52
C GLU A 469 77.18 -1.09 13.76
N LEU A 470 76.59 -2.16 14.35
CA LEU A 470 77.21 -3.46 14.72
C LEU A 470 76.30 -4.74 14.57
N PRO A 471 76.61 -5.69 13.64
CA PRO A 471 75.72 -6.82 13.31
C PRO A 471 75.25 -7.75 14.44
N GLY A 472 73.94 -7.79 14.67
CA GLY A 472 73.25 -8.71 15.56
C GLY A 472 73.62 -8.51 17.04
N ASP A 473 73.83 -7.26 17.47
CA ASP A 473 73.85 -6.89 18.90
C ASP A 473 72.75 -5.90 19.34
N GLU A 474 71.72 -5.76 18.50
CA GLU A 474 70.35 -5.30 18.85
C GLU A 474 70.27 -3.80 19.24
N VAL A 475 71.00 -2.91 18.53
CA VAL A 475 70.97 -1.43 18.74
C VAL A 475 71.24 -0.63 17.45
N ASP A 476 70.22 0.04 16.89
CA ASP A 476 70.41 1.13 15.90
C ASP A 476 71.01 2.38 16.57
N SER A 477 72.10 2.88 15.99
CA SER A 477 72.89 4.02 16.48
C SER A 477 72.88 5.23 15.53
N ASP A 478 72.74 5.02 14.21
CA ASP A 478 72.82 6.05 13.17
C ASP A 478 71.47 6.52 12.60
N CYS A 479 70.42 5.80 12.98
CA CYS A 479 69.01 6.10 12.76
C CYS A 479 68.60 5.96 11.29
N ASP A 480 69.18 4.97 10.59
CA ASP A 480 68.72 4.48 9.28
C ASP A 480 67.83 3.22 9.36
N GLY A 481 67.67 2.63 10.56
CA GLY A 481 66.57 1.74 10.90
C GLY A 481 66.71 0.27 10.47
N GLY A 482 67.87 -0.38 10.67
CA GLY A 482 67.97 -1.82 10.39
C GLY A 482 69.23 -2.56 10.87
N GLU A 483 69.04 -3.83 11.22
CA GLU A 483 70.02 -4.79 11.75
C GLU A 483 70.11 -6.08 10.86
N ILE A 484 70.67 -7.21 11.33
CA ILE A 484 71.05 -8.37 10.49
C ILE A 484 70.83 -9.75 11.18
N CYS A 485 69.94 -10.61 10.63
CA CYS A 485 69.15 -11.63 11.36
C CYS A 485 68.85 -12.97 10.58
N TYR A 486 68.21 -14.01 11.20
CA TYR A 486 67.86 -15.36 10.61
C TYR A 486 66.35 -15.54 10.30
N GLU A 487 65.69 -16.74 10.42
CA GLU A 487 64.50 -17.12 9.57
C GLU A 487 63.57 -18.32 10.04
N ASP A 488 62.41 -18.19 10.76
CA ASP A 488 61.44 -19.30 11.19
C ASP A 488 59.92 -18.89 11.30
N LEU A 489 58.91 -19.72 10.94
CA LEU A 489 57.49 -19.29 10.74
C LEU A 489 56.40 -19.72 11.78
N ASP A 490 55.90 -20.97 11.80
CA ASP A 490 54.68 -21.36 12.55
C ASP A 490 54.89 -21.57 14.07
N GLY A 491 56.12 -21.89 14.48
CA GLY A 491 56.51 -22.17 15.86
C GLY A 491 56.62 -23.66 16.24
N ASP A 492 56.42 -24.62 15.32
CA ASP A 492 56.81 -26.03 15.50
C ASP A 492 58.36 -26.20 15.55
N THR A 493 59.08 -25.23 14.96
CA THR A 493 60.54 -24.93 14.98
C THR A 493 61.39 -25.36 13.75
N PHE A 494 60.98 -25.06 12.50
CA PHE A 494 61.68 -25.45 11.25
C PHE A 494 62.06 -24.30 10.26
N THR A 495 63.10 -23.51 10.63
CA THR A 495 63.78 -22.40 9.89
C THR A 495 64.36 -22.65 8.47
N THR A 496 64.85 -21.59 7.77
CA THR A 496 65.71 -21.74 6.54
C THR A 496 67.07 -20.97 6.40
N GLY A 497 67.25 -19.68 6.75
CA GLY A 497 68.30 -18.81 6.12
C GLY A 497 69.00 -17.67 6.91
N LEU A 498 69.02 -16.42 6.36
CA LEU A 498 69.78 -15.22 6.82
C LEU A 498 69.44 -13.96 5.96
N LEU A 499 69.10 -12.83 6.57
CA LEU A 499 68.75 -11.55 5.90
C LEU A 499 69.26 -10.29 6.66
N PRO A 500 69.35 -9.11 6.02
CA PRO A 500 69.22 -7.85 6.76
C PRO A 500 67.77 -7.74 7.24
N SER A 501 67.55 -7.49 8.53
CA SER A 501 66.19 -7.20 9.02
C SER A 501 65.78 -5.78 8.59
N ALA A 502 64.47 -5.53 8.64
CA ALA A 502 63.89 -4.19 8.60
C ALA A 502 63.74 -3.57 10.01
N ASP A 503 64.11 -4.31 11.05
CA ASP A 503 64.12 -3.94 12.47
C ASP A 503 65.49 -4.26 13.12
N VAL A 504 65.50 -4.42 14.45
CA VAL A 504 66.70 -4.50 15.29
C VAL A 504 66.82 -5.83 16.07
N ASP A 505 65.72 -6.58 16.23
CA ASP A 505 65.53 -7.60 17.27
C ASP A 505 65.83 -9.05 16.80
N CYS A 506 65.72 -9.31 15.49
CA CYS A 506 65.95 -10.63 14.89
C CYS A 506 65.05 -11.79 15.36
N ASP A 507 63.82 -11.56 15.84
CA ASP A 507 62.90 -12.64 16.29
C ASP A 507 61.46 -12.56 15.75
N ASP A 508 61.27 -11.81 14.65
CA ASP A 508 60.03 -11.71 13.87
C ASP A 508 59.57 -13.07 13.27
N SER A 509 58.33 -13.16 12.78
CA SER A 509 57.83 -14.39 12.14
C SER A 509 58.31 -14.49 10.68
N GLY A 510 59.03 -15.56 10.38
CA GLY A 510 59.93 -15.63 9.24
C GLY A 510 61.33 -15.08 9.55
N GLU A 511 61.63 -14.75 10.81
CA GLU A 511 62.97 -14.44 11.35
C GLU A 511 63.36 -15.35 12.53
N ALA A 512 64.61 -15.25 13.00
CA ALA A 512 65.13 -15.95 14.17
C ALA A 512 66.51 -15.43 14.59
N SER A 513 66.87 -15.57 15.87
CA SER A 513 68.25 -15.32 16.33
C SER A 513 69.17 -16.54 16.15
N SER A 514 68.67 -17.68 15.62
CA SER A 514 69.48 -18.89 15.30
C SER A 514 68.78 -19.91 14.37
N GLU A 515 69.51 -20.94 13.92
CA GLU A 515 69.21 -21.84 12.76
C GLU A 515 68.73 -23.27 13.16
N SER A 516 67.78 -23.86 12.40
CA SER A 516 67.08 -25.16 12.61
C SER A 516 67.20 -26.16 11.41
N ALA A 517 66.12 -26.87 10.99
CA ALA A 517 66.21 -28.26 10.49
C ALA A 517 65.48 -28.68 9.18
N GLU A 518 64.16 -28.97 9.18
CA GLU A 518 63.44 -29.61 8.04
C GLU A 518 62.22 -28.78 7.51
N LEU A 519 60.92 -29.20 7.51
CA LEU A 519 59.76 -28.35 7.06
C LEU A 519 58.34 -28.98 7.26
N ASP A 520 57.25 -28.17 7.19
CA ASP A 520 55.80 -28.53 7.33
C ASP A 520 54.93 -28.40 6.02
N CYS A 521 53.58 -28.56 6.13
CA CYS A 521 52.57 -28.45 5.07
C CYS A 521 51.33 -27.56 5.37
N ASP A 522 50.93 -27.33 6.62
CA ASP A 522 50.05 -26.20 6.99
C ASP A 522 50.64 -25.53 8.25
N ASP A 523 51.47 -24.53 7.96
CA ASP A 523 52.25 -23.66 8.86
C ASP A 523 51.35 -22.79 9.78
N THR A 524 50.16 -23.29 10.18
CA THR A 524 49.17 -22.59 11.01
C THR A 524 48.39 -23.46 12.02
N ASP A 525 48.26 -24.79 11.85
CA ASP A 525 47.59 -25.68 12.83
C ASP A 525 48.47 -26.86 13.27
N ALA A 526 49.08 -26.72 14.45
CA ALA A 526 49.96 -27.72 15.06
C ALA A 526 49.28 -29.08 15.42
N SER A 527 47.98 -29.26 15.20
CA SER A 527 47.29 -30.55 15.29
C SER A 527 47.08 -31.23 13.93
N ILE A 528 46.93 -30.44 12.85
CA ILE A 528 46.84 -30.90 11.47
C ILE A 528 48.25 -30.94 10.86
N ASN A 529 49.02 -31.93 11.31
CA ASN A 529 50.34 -32.27 10.76
C ASN A 529 50.29 -33.71 10.18
N PRO A 530 51.29 -34.15 9.38
CA PRO A 530 51.27 -35.45 8.65
C PRO A 530 51.29 -36.76 9.48
N ALA A 531 50.44 -36.91 10.51
CA ALA A 531 50.49 -38.01 11.50
C ALA A 531 49.19 -38.33 12.31
N ALA A 532 47.98 -37.99 11.85
CA ALA A 532 46.70 -38.19 12.58
C ALA A 532 45.98 -39.55 12.30
N THR A 533 44.65 -39.68 12.56
CA THR A 533 43.83 -40.92 12.40
C THR A 533 42.30 -40.71 12.64
N GLU A 534 41.45 -41.29 11.78
CA GLU A 534 39.96 -41.13 11.77
C GLU A 534 39.10 -42.13 12.60
N LEU A 535 37.78 -41.95 12.54
CA LEU A 535 36.73 -42.71 13.24
C LEU A 535 35.75 -43.43 12.29
N VAL A 536 34.42 -43.44 12.53
CA VAL A 536 33.40 -44.17 11.71
C VAL A 536 32.02 -43.54 11.89
N GLY A 537 31.52 -42.88 10.85
CA GLY A 537 30.18 -42.28 10.81
C GLY A 537 30.03 -41.06 11.70
N ASP A 538 31.11 -40.26 11.80
CA ASP A 538 31.17 -39.01 12.58
C ASP A 538 31.86 -37.82 11.88
N GLU A 539 32.16 -37.95 10.58
CA GLU A 539 32.07 -36.88 9.57
C GLU A 539 33.23 -35.83 9.54
N VAL A 540 34.51 -36.27 9.67
CA VAL A 540 35.71 -35.38 9.68
C VAL A 540 36.97 -36.05 9.06
N ASP A 541 37.85 -35.28 8.37
CA ASP A 541 39.26 -35.67 8.02
C ASP A 541 40.26 -35.01 8.98
N SER A 542 41.20 -35.79 9.52
CA SER A 542 42.25 -35.33 10.44
C SER A 542 43.68 -35.44 9.90
N ASP A 543 43.98 -36.26 8.88
CA ASP A 543 45.36 -36.60 8.44
C ASP A 543 45.76 -36.10 7.03
N CYS A 544 44.85 -35.36 6.39
CA CYS A 544 44.98 -34.69 5.07
C CYS A 544 44.89 -35.65 3.87
N ASP A 545 43.81 -36.44 3.82
CA ASP A 545 43.64 -37.62 2.96
C ASP A 545 42.22 -37.77 2.32
N ASP A 546 41.20 -37.04 2.80
CA ASP A 546 39.84 -36.84 2.22
C ASP A 546 38.80 -38.06 2.20
N ALA A 547 38.47 -38.82 3.28
CA ALA A 547 37.42 -39.92 3.25
C ALA A 547 36.78 -40.48 4.61
N GLU A 548 35.60 -41.17 4.57
CA GLU A 548 34.77 -41.72 5.73
C GLU A 548 34.03 -43.12 5.52
N ILE A 549 33.25 -43.68 6.49
CA ILE A 549 32.76 -45.11 6.59
C ILE A 549 31.31 -45.35 7.20
N CYS A 550 30.48 -46.29 6.67
CA CYS A 550 28.99 -46.43 6.95
C CYS A 550 28.38 -47.89 7.11
N TYR A 551 27.05 -48.09 7.38
CA TYR A 551 26.32 -49.41 7.47
C TYR A 551 25.53 -49.78 6.17
N ALA A 552 24.91 -50.99 6.04
CA ALA A 552 24.20 -51.41 4.80
C ALA A 552 22.88 -52.24 4.93
N ASP A 553 21.93 -51.98 4.00
CA ASP A 553 20.63 -52.65 3.77
C ASP A 553 20.34 -52.78 2.24
N ALA A 554 19.51 -53.73 1.75
CA ALA A 554 19.61 -54.21 0.35
C ALA A 554 18.34 -54.25 -0.52
N ASP A 555 17.18 -54.73 -0.03
CA ASP A 555 15.91 -54.72 -0.77
C ASP A 555 14.82 -53.85 -0.09
N GLU A 556 15.25 -53.05 0.90
CA GLU A 556 14.49 -52.01 1.60
C GLU A 556 13.27 -52.52 2.41
N ASP A 557 13.20 -53.83 2.71
CA ASP A 557 12.12 -54.42 3.51
C ASP A 557 12.23 -54.16 5.05
N GLY A 558 13.43 -53.78 5.51
CA GLY A 558 13.75 -53.42 6.90
C GLY A 558 14.58 -54.43 7.69
N TYR A 559 15.10 -55.51 7.07
CA TYR A 559 15.87 -56.56 7.75
C TYR A 559 17.40 -56.59 7.46
N THR A 560 18.05 -55.41 7.30
CA THR A 560 19.50 -55.04 7.26
C THR A 560 20.59 -56.12 7.42
N ARG A 561 21.73 -56.01 6.69
CA ARG A 561 22.76 -57.07 6.70
C ARG A 561 24.25 -56.69 6.46
N GLY A 562 24.72 -55.45 6.65
CA GLY A 562 26.16 -55.17 6.39
C GLY A 562 26.79 -53.88 6.94
N ILE A 563 28.02 -53.63 6.47
CA ILE A 563 28.74 -52.34 6.51
C ILE A 563 29.45 -52.09 5.18
N VAL A 564 29.71 -50.81 4.89
CA VAL A 564 30.21 -50.25 3.63
C VAL A 564 31.09 -49.02 3.96
N GLY A 565 31.37 -48.11 3.02
CA GLY A 565 32.13 -46.89 3.30
C GLY A 565 32.29 -45.99 2.07
N SER A 566 32.26 -44.68 2.32
CA SER A 566 32.00 -43.67 1.29
C SER A 566 33.24 -43.18 0.53
N ASN A 567 33.03 -42.23 -0.37
CA ASN A 567 34.03 -41.52 -1.17
C ASN A 567 34.05 -40.00 -0.86
N ASP A 568 33.22 -39.60 0.11
CA ASP A 568 32.99 -38.29 0.71
C ASP A 568 32.74 -38.55 2.22
N VAL A 569 31.98 -37.67 2.91
CA VAL A 569 32.01 -37.54 4.38
C VAL A 569 30.65 -37.88 5.04
N ASP A 570 29.55 -37.90 4.27
CA ASP A 570 28.17 -37.98 4.73
C ASP A 570 27.46 -39.29 4.33
N CYS A 571 27.04 -40.09 5.32
CA CYS A 571 26.53 -41.46 5.13
C CYS A 571 25.03 -41.55 4.77
N ASP A 572 24.60 -41.05 3.60
CA ASP A 572 23.18 -41.07 3.16
C ASP A 572 22.85 -41.85 1.85
N ASP A 573 23.85 -42.43 1.17
CA ASP A 573 23.71 -43.01 -0.17
C ASP A 573 22.88 -44.32 -0.23
N SER A 574 22.37 -44.67 -1.42
CA SER A 574 21.40 -45.77 -1.59
C SER A 574 22.00 -47.15 -1.30
N GLY A 575 21.40 -47.85 -0.33
CA GLY A 575 21.90 -49.12 0.20
C GLY A 575 22.80 -48.95 1.44
N GLU A 576 23.09 -47.70 1.83
CA GLU A 576 23.80 -47.38 3.06
C GLU A 576 22.82 -47.06 4.21
N SER A 577 23.32 -47.00 5.44
CA SER A 577 22.51 -46.78 6.64
C SER A 577 23.34 -46.30 7.82
N THR A 578 22.67 -45.78 8.85
CA THR A 578 23.23 -45.43 10.16
C THR A 578 22.81 -46.40 11.28
N THR A 579 21.99 -47.44 11.01
CA THR A 579 21.34 -48.29 12.04
C THR A 579 21.19 -49.78 11.65
N GLU A 580 21.14 -50.71 12.64
CA GLU A 580 21.10 -52.19 12.50
C GLU A 580 19.75 -52.83 12.96
N SER A 581 19.25 -53.85 12.24
CA SER A 581 17.96 -54.55 12.46
C SER A 581 18.03 -55.85 13.30
N ALA A 582 16.88 -56.51 13.53
CA ALA A 582 16.66 -57.40 14.69
C ALA A 582 16.28 -58.87 14.42
N GLN A 583 15.79 -59.23 13.22
CA GLN A 583 15.60 -60.61 12.77
C GLN A 583 16.18 -60.75 11.36
N LEU A 584 16.71 -61.93 11.02
CA LEU A 584 17.41 -62.17 9.76
C LEU A 584 16.47 -62.85 8.76
N ASP A 585 16.40 -62.32 7.54
CA ASP A 585 15.66 -62.91 6.44
C ASP A 585 16.32 -64.19 5.88
N CYS A 586 15.56 -64.99 5.11
CA CYS A 586 16.00 -66.24 4.50
C CYS A 586 16.23 -66.21 2.98
N ASP A 587 15.76 -65.18 2.25
CA ASP A 587 15.96 -64.99 0.81
C ASP A 587 16.05 -63.48 0.46
N ASP A 588 17.07 -62.81 1.04
CA ASP A 588 17.62 -61.43 0.94
C ASP A 588 17.60 -60.70 -0.45
N ASP A 589 17.00 -61.30 -1.47
CA ASP A 589 16.79 -60.84 -2.85
C ASP A 589 15.28 -60.85 -3.24
N ASN A 590 14.36 -61.22 -2.33
CA ASN A 590 13.00 -61.69 -2.64
C ASN A 590 12.01 -61.63 -1.44
N SER A 591 11.52 -60.43 -1.12
CA SER A 591 10.52 -60.12 -0.06
C SER A 591 9.22 -60.94 -0.02
N ALA A 592 8.93 -61.80 -1.02
CA ALA A 592 7.78 -62.71 -1.00
C ALA A 592 8.00 -64.02 -0.19
N ILE A 593 9.25 -64.38 0.15
CA ILE A 593 9.57 -65.59 0.94
C ILE A 593 10.18 -65.16 2.28
N ASN A 594 9.33 -64.67 3.17
CA ASN A 594 9.67 -64.27 4.53
C ASN A 594 8.84 -65.08 5.56
N PRO A 595 9.15 -65.01 6.88
CA PRO A 595 8.47 -65.80 7.93
C PRO A 595 6.97 -65.49 8.21
N ALA A 596 6.22 -64.91 7.26
CA ALA A 596 4.80 -64.52 7.41
C ALA A 596 3.88 -64.86 6.21
N ALA A 597 4.26 -65.79 5.32
CA ALA A 597 3.51 -66.18 4.12
C ALA A 597 2.32 -67.15 4.38
N THR A 598 1.78 -67.84 3.35
CA THR A 598 0.60 -68.74 3.43
C THR A 598 0.53 -69.76 2.26
N GLU A 599 -0.02 -70.96 2.50
CA GLU A 599 -0.02 -72.15 1.62
C GLU A 599 -1.20 -72.29 0.62
N ILE A 600 -1.06 -73.19 -0.38
CA ILE A 600 -2.00 -73.41 -1.50
C ILE A 600 -2.47 -74.88 -1.57
N VAL A 601 -3.76 -75.12 -1.86
CA VAL A 601 -4.37 -76.47 -1.84
C VAL A 601 -3.91 -77.36 -3.01
N GLY A 602 -3.08 -78.35 -2.71
CA GLY A 602 -2.76 -79.48 -3.57
C GLY A 602 -1.75 -79.17 -4.69
N ASP A 603 -0.90 -78.16 -4.51
CA ASP A 603 0.11 -77.74 -5.49
C ASP A 603 1.54 -78.25 -5.20
N GLU A 604 1.75 -78.82 -4.00
CA GLU A 604 2.98 -79.45 -3.52
C GLU A 604 4.15 -78.50 -3.11
N VAL A 605 3.87 -77.27 -2.65
CA VAL A 605 4.86 -76.25 -2.19
C VAL A 605 4.77 -75.93 -0.67
N ASP A 606 5.80 -75.28 -0.09
CA ASP A 606 5.94 -74.87 1.33
C ASP A 606 6.44 -73.41 1.37
N SER A 607 5.60 -72.50 1.89
CA SER A 607 5.70 -71.04 1.63
C SER A 607 6.04 -70.22 2.87
N ASP A 608 5.48 -70.56 4.02
CA ASP A 608 5.73 -69.90 5.32
C ASP A 608 6.79 -70.62 6.17
N CYS A 609 7.41 -71.67 5.62
CA CYS A 609 8.41 -72.55 6.23
C CYS A 609 7.86 -73.48 7.35
N ASP A 610 6.58 -73.93 7.26
CA ASP A 610 5.88 -74.81 8.21
C ASP A 610 5.88 -76.33 7.86
N THR A 611 5.67 -76.71 6.57
CA THR A 611 5.67 -78.08 5.98
C THR A 611 4.36 -78.93 5.87
N THR A 612 3.15 -78.44 5.47
CA THR A 612 1.88 -79.25 5.36
C THR A 612 0.92 -79.00 4.13
N GLU A 613 -0.19 -79.79 3.89
CA GLU A 613 -0.97 -79.83 2.58
C GLU A 613 -2.45 -80.45 2.59
N ILE A 614 -3.30 -80.32 1.52
CA ILE A 614 -4.80 -80.53 1.42
C ILE A 614 -5.35 -81.16 0.05
N CYS A 615 -6.52 -81.87 0.01
CA CYS A 615 -7.05 -82.75 -1.11
C CYS A 615 -8.63 -82.81 -1.33
N TYR A 616 -9.21 -83.62 -2.28
CA TYR A 616 -10.68 -83.74 -2.69
C TYR A 616 -11.43 -85.10 -2.42
N ALA A 617 -12.79 -85.27 -2.58
CA ALA A 617 -13.62 -86.49 -2.20
C ALA A 617 -14.88 -86.92 -3.09
N ASP A 618 -15.45 -88.15 -2.91
CA ASP A 618 -16.48 -88.89 -3.75
C ASP A 618 -17.35 -89.93 -2.92
N ALA A 619 -18.61 -90.28 -3.29
CA ALA A 619 -19.60 -91.03 -2.44
C ALA A 619 -20.52 -92.16 -3.02
N ASP A 620 -21.65 -91.94 -3.74
CA ASP A 620 -22.68 -93.02 -3.99
C ASP A 620 -22.36 -94.10 -5.07
N GLU A 621 -21.37 -93.85 -5.94
CA GLU A 621 -20.98 -94.63 -7.14
C GLU A 621 -21.76 -94.37 -8.47
N ASP A 622 -22.55 -93.28 -8.63
CA ASP A 622 -23.13 -92.89 -9.93
C ASP A 622 -22.06 -92.47 -10.96
N GLY A 623 -21.12 -91.61 -10.54
CA GLY A 623 -20.12 -90.98 -11.41
C GLY A 623 -19.65 -89.56 -11.05
N TYR A 624 -20.23 -88.86 -10.07
CA TYR A 624 -19.91 -87.47 -9.71
C TYR A 624 -19.43 -87.28 -8.23
N THR A 625 -18.69 -86.20 -7.92
CA THR A 625 -17.84 -86.09 -6.71
C THR A 625 -17.91 -84.73 -6.00
N GLY A 626 -18.00 -84.68 -4.66
CA GLY A 626 -18.05 -83.41 -3.90
C GLY A 626 -17.40 -83.42 -2.50
N GLY A 627 -16.33 -82.62 -2.32
CA GLY A 627 -15.74 -82.29 -1.00
C GLY A 627 -14.21 -82.19 -0.99
N THR A 628 -13.64 -81.80 0.17
CA THR A 628 -12.19 -81.70 0.42
C THR A 628 -11.76 -82.23 1.81
N VAL A 629 -10.45 -82.51 1.99
CA VAL A 629 -9.87 -83.09 3.21
C VAL A 629 -8.38 -82.74 3.37
N VAL A 630 -7.92 -82.43 4.60
CA VAL A 630 -6.51 -82.11 4.91
C VAL A 630 -5.65 -83.38 4.94
N SER A 631 -4.45 -83.33 4.36
CA SER A 631 -3.53 -84.46 4.29
C SER A 631 -2.51 -84.52 5.43
N ALA A 632 -1.85 -85.67 5.59
CA ALA A 632 -0.72 -85.85 6.50
C ALA A 632 0.64 -85.95 5.76
N ASP A 633 0.61 -85.87 4.43
CA ASP A 633 1.76 -85.69 3.54
C ASP A 633 1.31 -85.07 2.20
N ILE A 634 2.25 -84.61 1.39
CA ILE A 634 2.01 -83.60 0.34
C ILE A 634 1.24 -84.13 -0.92
N ASN A 635 0.84 -85.42 -1.04
CA ASN A 635 0.53 -86.02 -2.36
C ASN A 635 -0.85 -86.72 -2.60
N CYS A 636 -1.88 -86.50 -1.76
CA CYS A 636 -3.33 -86.65 -2.06
C CYS A 636 -3.88 -87.89 -2.83
N ARG A 637 -3.82 -89.13 -2.30
CA ARG A 637 -4.14 -90.37 -3.08
C ARG A 637 -4.84 -91.55 -2.36
N SER A 638 -5.62 -91.35 -1.28
CA SER A 638 -6.29 -92.48 -0.58
C SER A 638 -7.66 -92.86 -1.18
N ALA A 639 -8.56 -93.48 -0.40
CA ALA A 639 -9.85 -93.98 -0.86
C ALA A 639 -11.00 -93.14 -0.30
N GLY A 640 -11.88 -92.64 -1.18
CA GLY A 640 -12.69 -91.45 -0.89
C GLY A 640 -11.88 -90.15 -1.00
N GLU A 641 -10.68 -90.21 -1.59
CA GLU A 641 -9.82 -89.06 -1.89
C GLU A 641 -9.51 -89.00 -3.40
N SER A 642 -9.32 -87.80 -3.95
CA SER A 642 -8.89 -87.60 -5.35
C SER A 642 -7.90 -86.44 -5.50
N THR A 643 -7.05 -86.51 -6.54
CA THR A 643 -6.22 -85.40 -7.01
C THR A 643 -6.97 -84.47 -7.99
N ALA A 644 -8.24 -84.76 -8.32
CA ALA A 644 -9.07 -84.00 -9.24
C ALA A 644 -10.56 -84.31 -9.04
N ALA A 645 -11.43 -83.29 -9.05
CA ALA A 645 -12.88 -83.44 -9.04
C ALA A 645 -13.42 -83.93 -10.41
N THR A 646 -14.67 -84.41 -10.43
CA THR A 646 -15.46 -84.53 -11.67
C THR A 646 -15.97 -83.18 -12.15
N ALA A 647 -16.44 -83.13 -13.40
CA ALA A 647 -16.86 -81.88 -14.06
C ALA A 647 -18.30 -81.44 -13.73
N ALA A 648 -19.06 -82.28 -13.02
CA ALA A 648 -20.34 -81.96 -12.39
C ALA A 648 -20.38 -82.69 -11.03
N LEU A 649 -21.34 -82.29 -10.19
CA LEU A 649 -21.61 -82.80 -8.84
C LEU A 649 -23.04 -83.36 -8.82
N ASP A 650 -23.28 -84.47 -8.13
CA ASP A 650 -24.64 -84.96 -7.89
C ASP A 650 -25.32 -84.06 -6.84
N CYS A 651 -26.55 -83.60 -7.12
CA CYS A 651 -27.28 -82.67 -6.27
C CYS A 651 -28.01 -83.37 -5.11
N ASP A 652 -28.36 -84.66 -5.24
CA ASP A 652 -28.62 -85.54 -4.10
C ASP A 652 -28.15 -86.98 -4.40
N ASP A 653 -26.96 -87.28 -3.85
CA ASP A 653 -26.22 -88.56 -3.67
C ASP A 653 -27.06 -89.70 -3.01
N ASN A 654 -28.40 -89.62 -3.10
CA ASN A 654 -29.42 -90.53 -2.56
C ASN A 654 -30.69 -90.70 -3.45
N GLU A 655 -31.06 -89.79 -4.38
CA GLU A 655 -32.34 -89.83 -5.14
C GLU A 655 -32.20 -89.78 -6.67
N ALA A 656 -32.42 -90.94 -7.32
CA ALA A 656 -32.26 -91.14 -8.76
C ALA A 656 -33.43 -90.65 -9.65
N THR A 657 -34.02 -89.48 -9.36
CA THR A 657 -34.96 -88.78 -10.28
C THR A 657 -34.65 -87.31 -10.48
N THR A 658 -33.94 -86.67 -9.55
CA THR A 658 -33.17 -85.45 -9.75
C THR A 658 -31.85 -85.87 -10.39
N TYR A 659 -31.55 -85.43 -11.61
CA TYR A 659 -30.28 -85.71 -12.32
C TYR A 659 -30.19 -84.84 -13.57
N PRO A 660 -28.97 -84.44 -14.01
CA PRO A 660 -28.74 -83.57 -15.17
C PRO A 660 -29.63 -83.83 -16.41
N GLY A 661 -30.68 -83.01 -16.59
CA GLY A 661 -31.52 -82.91 -17.79
C GLY A 661 -32.84 -83.69 -17.80
N ALA A 662 -33.81 -83.26 -16.97
CA ALA A 662 -35.23 -83.61 -16.99
C ALA A 662 -36.09 -82.46 -17.61
N PRO A 663 -37.35 -82.22 -17.14
CA PRO A 663 -38.07 -80.97 -17.46
C PRO A 663 -39.03 -80.40 -16.39
N GLU A 664 -39.05 -79.06 -16.27
CA GLU A 664 -39.61 -78.25 -15.16
C GLU A 664 -41.11 -77.82 -15.22
N GLY A 665 -41.50 -77.04 -14.20
CA GLY A 665 -42.78 -76.34 -14.00
C GLY A 665 -42.79 -74.88 -14.48
N VAL A 666 -43.56 -74.01 -13.81
CA VAL A 666 -43.43 -72.54 -13.87
C VAL A 666 -43.82 -71.96 -12.51
N ALA A 667 -42.87 -71.42 -11.76
CA ALA A 667 -42.99 -70.91 -10.40
C ALA A 667 -43.76 -71.86 -9.46
N ASP A 668 -43.50 -73.18 -9.54
CA ASP A 668 -44.04 -74.19 -8.60
C ASP A 668 -43.01 -74.80 -7.63
N GLY A 669 -41.72 -74.67 -7.96
CA GLY A 669 -40.58 -74.64 -7.03
C GLY A 669 -39.96 -76.01 -6.75
N VAL A 670 -39.61 -76.74 -7.80
CA VAL A 670 -39.10 -78.12 -7.71
C VAL A 670 -38.05 -78.43 -8.79
N ASP A 671 -36.77 -78.27 -8.42
CA ASP A 671 -35.62 -78.77 -9.20
C ASP A 671 -35.88 -80.23 -9.57
N SER A 672 -36.01 -80.46 -10.88
CA SER A 672 -36.25 -81.77 -11.47
C SER A 672 -35.01 -82.29 -12.19
N ASP A 673 -33.98 -81.46 -12.33
CA ASP A 673 -32.95 -81.51 -13.36
C ASP A 673 -31.52 -81.54 -12.78
N CYS A 674 -31.28 -81.23 -11.51
CA CYS A 674 -29.95 -81.04 -10.89
C CYS A 674 -29.03 -80.04 -11.63
N ASP A 675 -29.55 -79.17 -12.49
CA ASP A 675 -28.90 -77.90 -12.84
C ASP A 675 -29.25 -76.78 -11.86
N ALA A 676 -30.31 -76.97 -11.05
CA ALA A 676 -30.86 -76.13 -9.97
C ALA A 676 -32.06 -75.22 -10.35
N GLY A 677 -32.60 -75.33 -11.57
CA GLY A 677 -33.55 -74.38 -12.13
C GLY A 677 -35.06 -74.56 -11.86
N GLU A 678 -35.80 -73.49 -12.19
CA GLU A 678 -37.27 -73.40 -12.28
C GLU A 678 -37.68 -72.26 -13.25
N ILE A 679 -38.63 -72.47 -14.15
CA ILE A 679 -39.15 -71.39 -15.01
C ILE A 679 -39.92 -70.33 -14.20
N CYS A 680 -39.57 -69.06 -14.32
CA CYS A 680 -40.16 -67.93 -13.58
C CYS A 680 -40.86 -66.91 -14.50
N TYR A 681 -41.53 -65.90 -13.93
CA TYR A 681 -41.85 -64.68 -14.69
C TYR A 681 -40.55 -63.89 -14.87
N ALA A 682 -40.33 -63.30 -16.05
CA ALA A 682 -39.18 -62.42 -16.26
C ALA A 682 -39.50 -61.04 -15.68
N ASP A 683 -38.54 -60.49 -14.97
CA ASP A 683 -38.49 -59.21 -14.25
C ASP A 683 -37.02 -58.77 -14.35
N ALA A 684 -36.56 -58.53 -15.59
CA ALA A 684 -35.21 -58.94 -16.04
C ALA A 684 -34.02 -58.19 -15.40
N ASP A 685 -34.31 -57.20 -14.56
CA ASP A 685 -33.37 -56.29 -13.92
C ASP A 685 -33.68 -55.99 -12.43
N ASP A 686 -34.68 -56.69 -11.84
CA ASP A 686 -35.12 -56.63 -10.43
C ASP A 686 -35.87 -55.37 -9.95
N ASP A 687 -36.39 -54.53 -10.84
CA ASP A 687 -37.19 -53.37 -10.43
C ASP A 687 -38.57 -53.76 -9.81
N GLY A 688 -39.08 -54.95 -10.17
CA GLY A 688 -40.36 -55.52 -9.74
C GLY A 688 -41.53 -55.33 -10.72
N PHE A 689 -41.29 -55.03 -12.01
CA PHE A 689 -42.30 -54.71 -13.03
C PHE A 689 -42.54 -55.74 -14.16
N THR A 690 -42.08 -56.99 -14.04
CA THR A 690 -42.30 -58.15 -14.96
C THR A 690 -42.76 -57.91 -16.42
N SER A 691 -41.91 -58.22 -17.42
CA SER A 691 -42.31 -58.22 -18.86
C SER A 691 -42.26 -59.58 -19.59
N GLY A 692 -42.10 -60.71 -18.87
CA GLY A 692 -42.09 -62.01 -19.59
C GLY A 692 -42.11 -63.30 -18.76
N THR A 693 -41.35 -64.29 -19.24
CA THR A 693 -41.01 -65.55 -18.53
C THR A 693 -39.60 -65.97 -18.90
N VAL A 694 -38.77 -66.26 -17.90
CA VAL A 694 -37.37 -66.69 -18.00
C VAL A 694 -37.22 -68.09 -17.39
N GLU A 695 -36.16 -68.82 -17.72
CA GLU A 695 -35.80 -70.08 -17.05
C GLU A 695 -34.76 -69.73 -15.98
N SER A 696 -35.10 -69.81 -14.68
CA SER A 696 -34.11 -69.69 -13.60
C SER A 696 -33.16 -70.89 -13.70
N PRO A 697 -31.83 -70.69 -13.65
CA PRO A 697 -30.88 -71.79 -13.63
C PRO A 697 -30.39 -72.15 -12.22
N ASP A 698 -30.56 -71.28 -11.23
CA ASP A 698 -29.78 -71.32 -9.98
C ASP A 698 -30.62 -71.63 -8.73
N ASN A 699 -31.92 -71.30 -8.69
CA ASN A 699 -32.82 -71.74 -7.61
C ASN A 699 -34.32 -71.88 -8.01
N LEU A 700 -35.19 -72.06 -7.01
CA LEU A 700 -36.57 -72.56 -7.11
C LEU A 700 -37.66 -71.63 -6.54
N ASP A 701 -37.31 -70.49 -5.94
CA ASP A 701 -38.32 -69.61 -5.34
C ASP A 701 -38.76 -68.41 -6.21
N CYS A 702 -38.17 -68.26 -7.40
CA CYS A 702 -38.38 -67.14 -8.32
C CYS A 702 -38.21 -65.78 -7.64
N THR A 703 -37.08 -65.62 -6.95
CA THR A 703 -36.60 -64.37 -6.35
C THR A 703 -35.11 -64.10 -6.63
N ASP A 704 -34.51 -64.82 -7.59
CA ASP A 704 -33.18 -64.52 -8.12
C ASP A 704 -33.24 -63.39 -9.16
N THR A 705 -32.08 -62.81 -9.49
CA THR A 705 -32.03 -61.62 -10.33
C THR A 705 -32.50 -61.88 -11.76
N GLY A 706 -33.53 -61.13 -12.18
CA GLY A 706 -34.23 -61.29 -13.45
C GLY A 706 -35.60 -61.96 -13.33
N GLU A 707 -36.07 -62.28 -12.12
CA GLU A 707 -37.17 -63.22 -11.88
C GLU A 707 -38.21 -62.75 -10.86
N ALA A 708 -39.48 -63.02 -11.18
CA ALA A 708 -40.58 -62.84 -10.24
C ALA A 708 -41.44 -64.09 -10.08
N ALA A 709 -41.91 -64.30 -8.84
CA ALA A 709 -42.92 -65.30 -8.50
C ALA A 709 -44.37 -64.91 -8.92
N ALA A 710 -44.63 -63.67 -9.37
CA ALA A 710 -45.95 -63.21 -9.81
C ALA A 710 -45.90 -61.95 -10.70
N PRO A 711 -46.79 -61.81 -11.70
CA PRO A 711 -46.76 -60.69 -12.64
C PRO A 711 -47.48 -59.41 -12.17
N THR A 712 -47.10 -58.29 -12.78
CA THR A 712 -47.50 -56.91 -12.46
C THR A 712 -48.81 -56.44 -13.13
N ALA A 713 -49.04 -55.12 -13.15
CA ALA A 713 -50.33 -54.49 -13.49
C ALA A 713 -50.22 -53.27 -14.42
N LEU A 714 -49.06 -52.61 -14.45
CA LEU A 714 -48.54 -51.91 -15.61
C LEU A 714 -47.44 -52.80 -16.20
N GLU A 715 -47.24 -52.72 -17.51
CA GLU A 715 -46.33 -53.56 -18.29
C GLU A 715 -45.11 -52.69 -18.58
N ASP A 716 -43.91 -53.18 -18.25
CA ASP A 716 -42.66 -52.43 -18.30
C ASP A 716 -42.22 -52.06 -19.73
N CYS A 717 -41.46 -50.95 -19.86
CA CYS A 717 -41.02 -50.40 -21.14
C CYS A 717 -39.61 -50.81 -21.60
N ASP A 718 -38.65 -51.10 -20.71
CA ASP A 718 -37.39 -51.79 -21.06
C ASP A 718 -36.90 -52.76 -19.95
N ASP A 719 -37.46 -53.98 -19.99
CA ASP A 719 -37.17 -55.19 -19.18
C ASP A 719 -35.74 -55.69 -19.46
N SER A 720 -34.78 -54.83 -19.14
CA SER A 720 -33.33 -54.97 -19.19
C SER A 720 -32.56 -53.82 -18.50
N VAL A 721 -33.24 -52.76 -18.02
CA VAL A 721 -32.65 -51.59 -17.34
C VAL A 721 -33.52 -51.14 -16.15
N ALA A 722 -33.16 -51.54 -14.92
CA ALA A 722 -33.93 -51.32 -13.68
C ALA A 722 -34.26 -49.86 -13.28
N THR A 723 -33.78 -48.88 -14.03
CA THR A 723 -34.09 -47.45 -13.84
C THR A 723 -35.16 -46.94 -14.81
N VAL A 724 -35.52 -47.72 -15.83
CA VAL A 724 -36.44 -47.37 -16.92
C VAL A 724 -37.76 -48.10 -16.70
N ASN A 725 -38.64 -47.58 -15.86
CA ASN A 725 -39.89 -48.23 -15.47
C ASN A 725 -41.00 -47.26 -15.03
N PRO A 726 -42.28 -47.70 -14.98
CA PRO A 726 -43.45 -46.87 -14.64
C PRO A 726 -43.53 -46.27 -13.20
N ALA A 727 -42.41 -46.22 -12.47
CA ALA A 727 -42.26 -45.55 -11.17
C ALA A 727 -40.88 -44.87 -10.98
N ALA A 728 -40.10 -44.72 -12.05
CA ALA A 728 -38.79 -44.09 -12.04
C ALA A 728 -38.83 -42.56 -11.83
N VAL A 729 -37.66 -41.92 -11.98
CA VAL A 729 -37.50 -40.47 -12.08
C VAL A 729 -36.44 -40.21 -13.15
N GLU A 730 -36.80 -39.42 -14.15
CA GLU A 730 -35.98 -39.03 -15.30
C GLU A 730 -34.52 -38.71 -14.96
N VAL A 731 -33.59 -39.41 -15.63
CA VAL A 731 -32.15 -39.21 -15.53
C VAL A 731 -31.68 -38.31 -16.68
N VAL A 732 -31.66 -37.00 -16.39
CA VAL A 732 -31.33 -35.89 -17.28
C VAL A 732 -30.28 -36.22 -18.35
N GLY A 733 -30.70 -36.17 -19.61
CA GLY A 733 -29.85 -36.28 -20.79
C GLY A 733 -29.43 -37.70 -21.16
N ASN A 734 -30.11 -38.75 -20.69
CA ASN A 734 -29.73 -40.14 -20.99
C ASN A 734 -30.31 -40.71 -22.31
N ASP A 735 -30.97 -39.88 -23.14
CA ASP A 735 -31.71 -40.28 -24.35
C ASP A 735 -32.75 -41.40 -24.09
N THR A 736 -33.40 -41.39 -22.91
CA THR A 736 -34.36 -42.42 -22.47
C THR A 736 -35.60 -41.80 -21.81
N ASP A 737 -36.75 -42.47 -21.92
CA ASP A 737 -38.04 -42.16 -21.26
C ASP A 737 -38.09 -43.04 -20.01
N ASP A 738 -37.44 -42.61 -18.91
CA ASP A 738 -37.23 -43.46 -17.73
C ASP A 738 -38.54 -43.80 -17.02
N ASP A 739 -39.49 -42.86 -16.86
CA ASP A 739 -40.76 -43.12 -16.15
C ASP A 739 -41.89 -43.72 -17.04
N CYS A 740 -41.59 -43.96 -18.32
CA CYS A 740 -42.49 -44.51 -19.36
C CYS A 740 -43.78 -43.66 -19.62
N ASP A 741 -43.83 -42.37 -19.25
CA ASP A 741 -44.93 -41.43 -19.56
C ASP A 741 -44.94 -40.99 -21.04
N GLY A 742 -43.76 -40.94 -21.67
CA GLY A 742 -43.54 -40.46 -23.04
C GLY A 742 -42.99 -39.04 -23.15
N THR A 743 -42.19 -38.61 -22.17
CA THR A 743 -41.35 -37.39 -22.21
C THR A 743 -40.03 -37.67 -21.51
N SER A 744 -38.91 -37.14 -22.03
CA SER A 744 -37.57 -37.33 -21.48
C SER A 744 -37.02 -36.05 -20.86
N ALA A 745 -36.27 -36.13 -19.76
CA ALA A 745 -35.49 -34.98 -19.28
C ALA A 745 -34.17 -34.85 -20.04
N CYS A 746 -33.83 -33.64 -20.48
CA CYS A 746 -32.59 -33.31 -21.19
C CYS A 746 -31.85 -32.16 -20.50
N TRP A 747 -30.56 -32.00 -20.78
CA TRP A 747 -29.86 -30.75 -20.44
C TRP A 747 -30.39 -29.64 -21.35
N ALA A 748 -30.38 -28.39 -20.86
CA ALA A 748 -30.63 -27.26 -21.75
C ALA A 748 -29.42 -27.02 -22.66
N ASP A 749 -29.70 -26.50 -23.86
CA ASP A 749 -28.76 -25.99 -24.86
C ASP A 749 -29.58 -24.98 -25.68
N ASN A 750 -29.83 -23.79 -25.13
CA ASN A 750 -30.87 -22.87 -25.64
C ASN A 750 -30.47 -22.13 -26.93
N ASP A 751 -29.18 -22.06 -27.26
CA ASP A 751 -28.69 -21.44 -28.50
C ASP A 751 -28.20 -22.42 -29.59
N ASN A 752 -27.88 -23.67 -29.23
CA ASN A 752 -27.44 -24.77 -30.10
C ASN A 752 -26.03 -24.65 -30.68
N ASP A 753 -25.09 -24.20 -29.85
CA ASP A 753 -23.65 -24.40 -30.01
C ASP A 753 -23.22 -25.86 -29.64
N GLY A 754 -23.81 -26.43 -28.58
CA GLY A 754 -23.61 -27.82 -28.13
C GLY A 754 -22.74 -28.04 -26.87
N TYR A 755 -22.43 -26.99 -26.11
CA TYR A 755 -21.97 -27.07 -24.72
C TYR A 755 -23.18 -27.08 -23.74
N ILE A 756 -22.94 -27.18 -22.42
CA ILE A 756 -23.98 -27.10 -21.37
C ILE A 756 -23.44 -26.50 -20.05
N ASP A 757 -24.28 -25.76 -19.32
CA ASP A 757 -24.00 -25.28 -17.96
C ASP A 757 -23.86 -26.41 -16.92
N GLY A 758 -24.49 -27.56 -17.19
CA GLY A 758 -24.50 -28.73 -16.32
C GLY A 758 -25.39 -28.61 -15.07
N SER A 759 -26.29 -27.63 -15.02
CA SER A 759 -27.26 -27.43 -13.92
C SER A 759 -28.72 -27.28 -14.38
N THR A 760 -28.94 -26.70 -15.56
CA THR A 760 -30.26 -26.44 -16.14
C THR A 760 -30.78 -27.60 -16.97
N THR A 761 -32.11 -27.81 -16.93
CA THR A 761 -32.75 -28.97 -17.56
C THR A 761 -34.07 -28.60 -18.22
N THR A 762 -34.38 -29.32 -19.30
CA THR A 762 -35.59 -29.16 -20.11
C THR A 762 -36.32 -30.50 -20.25
N LEU A 763 -37.58 -30.47 -20.70
CA LEU A 763 -38.40 -31.65 -20.94
C LEU A 763 -38.67 -31.81 -22.43
N SER A 764 -38.03 -32.80 -23.05
CA SER A 764 -38.27 -33.18 -24.44
C SER A 764 -39.64 -33.84 -24.60
N PHE A 765 -40.21 -33.68 -25.79
CA PHE A 765 -41.49 -34.28 -26.18
C PHE A 765 -41.35 -35.51 -27.09
N ASP A 766 -40.12 -35.96 -27.37
CA ASP A 766 -39.86 -37.37 -27.68
C ASP A 766 -38.63 -37.90 -26.92
N THR A 767 -37.81 -38.77 -27.52
CA THR A 767 -36.88 -39.67 -26.81
C THR A 767 -35.42 -39.54 -27.25
N ASP A 768 -35.05 -38.47 -27.94
CA ASP A 768 -33.63 -38.11 -28.13
C ASP A 768 -33.40 -36.63 -27.85
N CYS A 769 -32.42 -36.33 -26.99
CA CYS A 769 -32.08 -34.97 -26.57
C CYS A 769 -31.28 -34.28 -27.69
N SER A 770 -31.97 -34.00 -28.81
CA SER A 770 -31.35 -33.48 -30.04
C SER A 770 -32.24 -32.49 -30.84
N ASP A 771 -33.41 -32.11 -30.32
CA ASP A 771 -34.21 -31.00 -30.86
C ASP A 771 -33.67 -29.65 -30.33
N PRO A 772 -33.86 -28.52 -31.04
CA PRO A 772 -33.27 -27.22 -30.65
C PRO A 772 -33.74 -26.75 -29.27
N GLY A 773 -32.80 -26.60 -28.34
CA GLY A 773 -33.05 -26.34 -26.92
C GLY A 773 -32.59 -27.47 -25.97
N GLU A 774 -32.12 -28.60 -26.51
CA GLU A 774 -31.98 -29.87 -25.78
C GLU A 774 -30.62 -30.55 -26.05
N ALA A 775 -29.91 -30.93 -24.99
CA ALA A 775 -28.61 -31.62 -25.06
C ALA A 775 -28.55 -32.94 -24.25
N ALA A 776 -27.72 -33.86 -24.74
CA ALA A 776 -27.50 -35.19 -24.18
C ALA A 776 -26.26 -35.26 -23.25
N THR A 777 -26.23 -36.26 -22.37
CA THR A 777 -25.17 -36.47 -21.38
C THR A 777 -23.83 -36.71 -22.05
N GLY A 778 -22.84 -35.87 -21.71
CA GLY A 778 -21.53 -35.88 -22.33
C GLY A 778 -21.35 -34.85 -23.45
N ALA A 779 -22.32 -33.95 -23.63
CA ALA A 779 -22.00 -32.58 -24.03
C ALA A 779 -20.92 -31.99 -23.09
N PRO A 780 -19.96 -31.22 -23.60
CA PRO A 780 -18.94 -30.58 -22.77
C PRO A 780 -19.56 -29.58 -21.78
N THR A 781 -19.34 -29.84 -20.49
CA THR A 781 -19.83 -29.03 -19.37
C THR A 781 -18.90 -27.86 -19.05
N GLY A 782 -19.46 -26.77 -18.53
CA GLY A 782 -18.71 -25.58 -18.11
C GLY A 782 -18.99 -24.35 -18.97
N GLU A 783 -20.04 -24.39 -19.77
CA GLU A 783 -20.62 -23.21 -20.41
C GLU A 783 -21.06 -22.20 -19.36
N CYS A 784 -20.75 -20.92 -19.61
CA CYS A 784 -21.05 -19.81 -18.72
C CYS A 784 -22.23 -18.95 -19.24
N ASN A 785 -22.67 -19.12 -20.50
CA ASN A 785 -23.86 -18.46 -21.06
C ASN A 785 -24.58 -19.26 -22.16
N ASP A 786 -25.48 -20.17 -21.75
CA ASP A 786 -26.45 -20.99 -22.54
C ASP A 786 -27.34 -20.19 -23.54
N ASN A 787 -27.15 -18.87 -23.69
CA ASN A 787 -27.95 -18.00 -24.55
C ASN A 787 -27.12 -17.23 -25.61
N ASP A 788 -25.78 -17.35 -25.65
CA ASP A 788 -24.97 -16.84 -26.76
C ASP A 788 -23.95 -17.88 -27.29
N PRO A 789 -24.10 -18.37 -28.55
CA PRO A 789 -23.33 -19.49 -29.13
C PRO A 789 -21.91 -19.08 -29.57
N THR A 790 -21.28 -18.19 -28.79
CA THR A 790 -19.89 -17.78 -28.90
C THR A 790 -19.13 -17.84 -27.56
N ILE A 791 -19.81 -18.15 -26.45
CA ILE A 791 -19.27 -18.17 -25.09
C ILE A 791 -19.26 -19.63 -24.58
N PHE A 792 -18.12 -20.32 -24.70
CA PHE A 792 -18.01 -21.75 -24.41
C PHE A 792 -16.57 -22.20 -24.11
N PRO A 793 -16.37 -23.27 -23.30
CA PRO A 793 -15.05 -23.85 -23.02
C PRO A 793 -14.17 -24.13 -24.25
N GLY A 794 -13.12 -23.32 -24.45
CA GLY A 794 -12.20 -23.42 -25.58
C GLY A 794 -12.55 -22.53 -26.79
N ALA A 795 -13.16 -21.36 -26.58
CA ALA A 795 -13.49 -20.39 -27.63
C ALA A 795 -12.26 -19.56 -28.05
N THR A 796 -12.37 -18.23 -28.04
CA THR A 796 -11.28 -17.27 -28.27
C THR A 796 -11.73 -15.93 -27.69
N GLU A 797 -11.05 -15.47 -26.64
CA GLU A 797 -11.28 -14.21 -25.94
C GLU A 797 -11.18 -13.00 -26.90
N PHE A 798 -11.87 -11.90 -26.55
CA PHE A 798 -11.97 -10.71 -27.40
C PHE A 798 -11.19 -9.49 -26.90
N THR A 799 -10.36 -9.69 -25.89
CA THR A 799 -9.41 -8.73 -25.30
C THR A 799 -10.10 -7.52 -24.69
N GLY A 800 -10.55 -7.69 -23.45
CA GLY A 800 -11.08 -6.63 -22.60
C GLY A 800 -12.51 -6.20 -22.94
N ASP A 801 -13.32 -7.05 -23.61
CA ASP A 801 -14.75 -6.75 -23.81
C ASP A 801 -15.69 -7.25 -22.70
N GLY A 802 -15.12 -7.63 -21.54
CA GLY A 802 -15.84 -7.96 -20.31
C GLY A 802 -16.65 -9.26 -20.38
N VAL A 803 -16.16 -10.23 -21.18
CA VAL A 803 -16.84 -11.50 -21.45
C VAL A 803 -15.81 -12.61 -21.56
N ASP A 804 -15.62 -13.40 -20.48
CA ASP A 804 -14.89 -14.67 -20.53
C ASP A 804 -15.58 -15.61 -21.53
N SER A 805 -15.11 -15.51 -22.77
CA SER A 805 -15.66 -16.24 -23.91
C SER A 805 -15.26 -17.71 -23.86
N ASP A 806 -14.20 -18.03 -23.12
CA ASP A 806 -13.56 -19.35 -23.00
C ASP A 806 -14.05 -20.12 -21.75
N CYS A 807 -14.86 -19.49 -20.89
CA CYS A 807 -15.37 -20.00 -19.61
C CYS A 807 -14.28 -20.66 -18.75
N ASN A 808 -13.10 -20.03 -18.66
CA ASN A 808 -11.97 -20.49 -17.86
C ASN A 808 -11.88 -19.83 -16.46
N GLY A 809 -12.60 -18.72 -16.26
CA GLY A 809 -12.59 -17.88 -15.07
C GLY A 809 -11.59 -16.73 -15.14
N ALA A 810 -11.22 -16.27 -16.34
CA ALA A 810 -10.36 -15.10 -16.57
C ALA A 810 -10.53 -14.56 -18.01
N GLU A 811 -10.52 -13.23 -18.19
CA GLU A 811 -10.43 -12.57 -19.51
C GLU A 811 -8.97 -12.15 -19.85
N ILE A 812 -8.69 -11.86 -21.13
CA ILE A 812 -7.42 -11.27 -21.56
C ILE A 812 -7.54 -9.74 -21.58
N CYS A 813 -7.14 -9.06 -20.52
CA CYS A 813 -7.24 -7.60 -20.45
C CYS A 813 -6.12 -6.90 -21.25
N TYR A 814 -6.28 -5.61 -21.56
CA TYR A 814 -5.12 -4.80 -21.93
C TYR A 814 -4.26 -4.56 -20.69
N ALA A 815 -2.96 -4.30 -20.88
CA ALA A 815 -2.10 -3.92 -19.76
C ALA A 815 -2.16 -2.39 -19.52
N ASP A 816 -2.24 -2.03 -18.25
CA ASP A 816 -2.13 -0.68 -17.68
C ASP A 816 -1.21 -0.79 -16.46
N ALA A 817 0.11 -0.66 -16.66
CA ALA A 817 1.10 -1.07 -15.66
C ALA A 817 1.33 -0.06 -14.52
N ASP A 818 0.63 1.07 -14.54
CA ASP A 818 0.65 2.08 -13.48
C ASP A 818 -0.74 2.45 -12.91
N ALA A 819 -1.81 1.91 -13.50
CA ALA A 819 -3.21 2.00 -13.10
C ALA A 819 -3.81 3.42 -13.18
N ASP A 820 -3.73 4.04 -14.37
CA ASP A 820 -4.29 5.38 -14.64
C ASP A 820 -5.52 5.41 -15.56
N GLY A 821 -5.90 4.25 -16.13
CA GLY A 821 -7.06 4.06 -17.01
C GLY A 821 -6.75 4.13 -18.51
N TYR A 822 -5.48 4.20 -18.92
CA TYR A 822 -5.06 4.37 -20.31
C TYR A 822 -4.09 3.28 -20.80
N ALA A 823 -4.63 2.15 -21.21
CA ALA A 823 -3.89 1.03 -21.81
C ALA A 823 -2.84 1.38 -22.92
N ASP A 824 -1.79 0.56 -23.03
CA ASP A 824 -0.66 0.70 -23.97
C ASP A 824 -1.04 0.93 -25.45
N LEU A 825 -0.32 1.85 -26.10
CA LEU A 825 -0.42 2.19 -27.52
C LEU A 825 0.13 1.10 -28.47
N ASP A 826 1.13 0.32 -28.07
CA ASP A 826 1.71 -0.79 -28.87
C ASP A 826 0.83 -2.07 -28.81
N GLY A 827 -0.04 -2.19 -27.80
CA GLY A 827 -1.09 -3.21 -27.66
C GLY A 827 -0.63 -4.49 -26.95
N THR A 828 0.03 -4.36 -25.80
CA THR A 828 0.23 -5.45 -24.83
C THR A 828 -1.09 -5.90 -24.18
N THR A 829 -1.06 -7.10 -23.60
CA THR A 829 -2.18 -7.73 -22.89
C THR A 829 -1.68 -8.48 -21.66
N VAL A 830 -2.54 -8.67 -20.68
CA VAL A 830 -2.34 -9.44 -19.45
C VAL A 830 -3.39 -10.56 -19.39
N ASP A 831 -3.08 -11.66 -18.70
CA ASP A 831 -4.02 -12.74 -18.43
C ASP A 831 -4.61 -12.47 -17.04
N SER A 832 -5.92 -12.19 -16.95
CA SER A 832 -6.58 -11.74 -15.70
C SER A 832 -6.73 -12.84 -14.64
N ILE A 833 -7.30 -12.47 -13.48
CA ILE A 833 -7.71 -13.38 -12.41
C ILE A 833 -9.24 -13.58 -12.39
N ASP A 834 -10.00 -12.67 -13.02
CA ASP A 834 -11.47 -12.64 -13.11
C ASP A 834 -11.96 -11.99 -14.45
N GLU A 835 -13.17 -11.42 -14.49
CA GLU A 835 -13.96 -11.20 -15.71
C GLU A 835 -14.11 -9.72 -16.15
N ASP A 836 -13.78 -8.75 -15.30
CA ASP A 836 -14.13 -7.32 -15.42
C ASP A 836 -12.99 -6.42 -15.94
N CYS A 837 -11.73 -6.84 -15.79
CA CYS A 837 -10.53 -6.08 -16.13
C CYS A 837 -10.32 -4.79 -15.31
N ASP A 838 -10.70 -4.77 -14.03
CA ASP A 838 -10.39 -3.66 -13.10
C ASP A 838 -9.20 -3.91 -12.14
N ASP A 839 -8.64 -5.13 -12.14
CA ASP A 839 -7.51 -5.51 -11.26
C ASP A 839 -6.22 -4.71 -11.57
N LEU A 840 -5.32 -4.65 -10.58
CA LEU A 840 -4.24 -3.67 -10.49
C LEU A 840 -3.07 -3.97 -11.45
N GLY A 841 -3.26 -3.59 -12.71
CA GLY A 841 -2.37 -3.85 -13.85
C GLY A 841 -3.11 -3.96 -15.19
N GLU A 842 -4.44 -3.83 -15.19
CA GLU A 842 -5.35 -4.30 -16.24
C GLU A 842 -6.28 -3.18 -16.73
N ALA A 843 -6.80 -3.31 -17.96
CA ALA A 843 -7.70 -2.33 -18.56
C ALA A 843 -8.63 -2.90 -19.64
N ASP A 844 -9.81 -2.29 -19.77
CA ASP A 844 -10.89 -2.69 -20.68
C ASP A 844 -10.70 -2.22 -22.15
N LEU A 845 -11.64 -2.60 -23.03
CA LEU A 845 -11.66 -2.21 -24.45
C LEU A 845 -12.19 -0.77 -24.69
N GLY A 846 -12.77 -0.13 -23.68
CA GLY A 846 -13.04 1.30 -23.60
C GLY A 846 -11.80 2.16 -23.35
N ALA A 847 -10.82 1.64 -22.59
CA ALA A 847 -9.58 2.30 -22.21
C ALA A 847 -8.90 3.00 -23.40
N PRO A 848 -8.64 4.32 -23.33
CA PRO A 848 -8.17 5.05 -24.50
C PRO A 848 -6.71 4.73 -24.79
N ARG A 849 -6.44 3.72 -25.64
CA ARG A 849 -5.09 3.32 -26.12
C ARG A 849 -4.33 4.45 -26.83
N THR A 850 -3.78 5.33 -26.02
CA THR A 850 -3.22 6.64 -26.34
C THR A 850 -2.30 7.17 -25.24
N ASP A 851 -2.12 6.44 -24.14
CA ASP A 851 -0.98 6.62 -23.23
C ASP A 851 0.35 6.76 -23.99
N CYS A 852 1.28 7.46 -23.35
CA CYS A 852 2.64 7.65 -23.80
C CYS A 852 3.72 7.25 -22.79
N ASN A 853 3.39 6.78 -21.56
CA ASN A 853 4.34 6.41 -20.51
C ASN A 853 3.79 5.47 -19.38
N ASP A 854 3.22 4.30 -19.75
CA ASP A 854 2.96 3.02 -19.00
C ASP A 854 4.02 2.61 -17.92
N ALA A 855 4.20 3.47 -16.92
CA ALA A 855 5.10 3.44 -15.76
C ALA A 855 4.96 4.68 -14.84
N SER A 856 3.95 5.53 -15.06
CA SER A 856 3.79 6.87 -14.49
C SER A 856 2.36 7.42 -14.70
N ALA A 857 1.43 7.08 -13.81
CA ALA A 857 0.01 7.47 -13.77
C ALA A 857 -0.34 8.99 -13.74
N ALA A 858 0.65 9.85 -14.01
CA ALA A 858 0.51 11.29 -14.23
C ALA A 858 0.58 11.68 -15.72
N ALA A 859 0.69 10.71 -16.64
CA ALA A 859 1.15 10.92 -18.01
C ALA A 859 0.15 10.49 -19.10
N TYR A 860 -1.16 10.69 -18.87
CA TYR A 860 -2.24 10.29 -19.76
C TYR A 860 -2.81 11.40 -20.68
N PRO A 861 -3.46 11.02 -21.81
CA PRO A 861 -4.18 11.91 -22.74
C PRO A 861 -5.12 12.97 -22.14
N GLY A 862 -4.57 14.14 -21.81
CA GLY A 862 -5.31 15.29 -21.28
C GLY A 862 -5.12 15.55 -19.78
N ALA A 863 -4.15 14.93 -19.12
CA ALA A 863 -3.66 15.35 -17.82
C ALA A 863 -3.20 16.84 -17.83
N ASP A 864 -3.12 17.46 -16.65
CA ASP A 864 -2.52 18.79 -16.52
C ASP A 864 -0.98 18.67 -16.55
N GLU A 865 -0.35 19.32 -17.54
CA GLU A 865 1.10 19.39 -17.69
C GLU A 865 1.78 20.01 -16.45
N VAL A 866 2.93 19.45 -16.05
CA VAL A 866 3.83 20.01 -15.02
C VAL A 866 5.28 20.03 -15.54
N CYS A 867 6.14 20.84 -14.95
CA CYS A 867 7.49 21.16 -15.44
C CYS A 867 8.55 20.07 -15.13
N ASP A 868 8.24 18.79 -15.37
CA ASP A 868 9.10 17.63 -15.04
C ASP A 868 9.94 17.11 -16.24
N GLY A 869 9.64 17.55 -17.47
CA GLY A 869 10.27 17.10 -18.71
C GLY A 869 9.60 15.90 -19.42
N ILE A 870 8.40 15.51 -18.99
CA ILE A 870 7.55 14.46 -19.58
C ILE A 870 6.41 15.13 -20.41
N ASP A 871 5.77 14.38 -21.31
CA ASP A 871 4.69 14.85 -22.20
C ASP A 871 3.34 14.51 -21.54
N ASN A 872 3.09 15.01 -20.33
CA ASN A 872 2.09 14.44 -19.41
C ASN A 872 0.66 14.42 -19.96
N SER A 873 0.29 15.34 -20.86
CA SER A 873 -1.01 15.33 -21.55
C SER A 873 -1.06 14.48 -22.82
N CYS A 874 0.05 13.81 -23.18
CA CYS A 874 0.32 13.08 -24.44
C CYS A 874 0.00 13.86 -25.74
N ASP A 875 -0.07 15.20 -25.70
CA ASP A 875 -0.46 16.03 -26.85
C ASP A 875 0.74 16.40 -27.76
N GLY A 876 1.98 16.22 -27.27
CA GLY A 876 3.22 16.50 -28.00
C GLY A 876 3.91 17.81 -27.61
N ASN A 877 3.57 18.40 -26.46
CA ASN A 877 4.04 19.72 -26.02
C ASN A 877 4.61 19.77 -24.58
N ILE A 878 5.42 18.77 -24.18
CA ILE A 878 6.33 18.76 -23.01
C ILE A 878 6.69 20.17 -22.48
N ASP A 879 6.48 20.40 -21.19
CA ASP A 879 6.84 21.62 -20.44
C ASP A 879 6.29 22.95 -21.03
N PRO A 880 4.97 23.10 -21.28
CA PRO A 880 4.45 24.34 -21.88
C PRO A 880 4.42 25.50 -20.88
N ASP A 881 4.44 26.75 -21.37
CA ASP A 881 4.25 27.99 -20.56
C ASP A 881 2.84 28.10 -19.92
N THR A 882 2.07 27.01 -19.88
CA THR A 882 0.74 26.86 -19.26
C THR A 882 0.64 25.69 -18.30
N ALA A 883 1.76 24.99 -18.01
CA ALA A 883 1.83 23.94 -17.00
C ALA A 883 1.45 24.46 -15.59
N LEU A 884 1.04 23.56 -14.70
CA LEU A 884 0.41 23.89 -13.42
C LEU A 884 1.37 24.59 -12.44
N ASP A 885 2.66 24.23 -12.50
CA ASP A 885 3.74 24.62 -11.58
C ASP A 885 4.78 25.58 -12.23
N VAL A 886 4.41 26.24 -13.34
CA VAL A 886 5.32 27.13 -14.09
C VAL A 886 6.09 28.10 -13.19
N HIS A 887 7.42 27.97 -13.21
CA HIS A 887 8.30 28.80 -12.41
C HIS A 887 8.12 30.28 -12.76
N THR A 888 8.07 31.14 -11.74
CA THR A 888 7.94 32.59 -11.91
C THR A 888 9.33 33.23 -12.01
N TRP A 889 9.62 33.81 -13.17
CA TRP A 889 10.87 34.51 -13.46
C TRP A 889 10.65 36.02 -13.51
N TYR A 890 11.66 36.79 -13.09
CA TYR A 890 11.64 38.24 -12.94
C TYR A 890 12.51 38.87 -14.03
N ALA A 891 12.07 39.95 -14.67
CA ALA A 891 12.82 40.54 -15.77
C ALA A 891 14.17 41.11 -15.28
N ASP A 892 15.23 40.76 -16.00
CA ASP A 892 16.61 41.26 -15.83
C ASP A 892 16.91 42.08 -17.10
N ALA A 893 16.68 43.40 -17.03
CA ALA A 893 16.61 44.26 -18.21
C ALA A 893 17.96 44.85 -18.63
N ASP A 894 19.01 44.78 -17.79
CA ASP A 894 20.36 45.22 -18.13
C ASP A 894 21.46 44.15 -18.03
N GLY A 895 21.26 43.06 -17.28
CA GLY A 895 22.05 41.84 -17.34
C GLY A 895 23.02 41.60 -16.17
N ASP A 896 22.74 42.06 -14.95
CA ASP A 896 23.59 41.78 -13.78
C ASP A 896 23.24 40.49 -13.01
N GLY A 897 21.96 40.08 -13.04
CA GLY A 897 21.46 38.85 -12.40
C GLY A 897 20.35 39.05 -11.37
N PHE A 898 20.03 40.30 -10.98
CA PHE A 898 18.82 40.64 -10.22
C PHE A 898 17.68 41.03 -11.18
N GLY A 899 16.47 41.32 -10.68
CA GLY A 899 15.34 41.67 -11.55
C GLY A 899 14.09 42.26 -10.88
N ASP A 900 13.27 42.95 -11.68
CA ASP A 900 12.06 43.66 -11.25
C ASP A 900 10.96 42.70 -10.76
N ALA A 901 10.75 42.69 -9.43
CA ALA A 901 9.67 41.97 -8.72
C ALA A 901 8.25 42.22 -9.26
N THR A 902 8.05 43.22 -10.12
CA THR A 902 6.76 43.58 -10.74
C THR A 902 6.67 43.23 -12.24
N ALA A 903 7.75 42.74 -12.87
CA ALA A 903 7.84 42.41 -14.29
C ALA A 903 8.02 40.91 -14.53
N THR A 904 7.06 40.10 -14.06
CA THR A 904 7.15 38.63 -14.06
C THR A 904 6.67 37.94 -15.34
N VAL A 905 7.13 36.70 -15.52
CA VAL A 905 6.62 35.71 -16.49
C VAL A 905 6.64 34.31 -15.89
N GLY A 906 5.62 33.48 -16.17
CA GLY A 906 5.64 32.05 -15.86
C GLY A 906 6.22 31.25 -17.03
N SER A 907 7.13 30.32 -16.77
CA SER A 907 7.64 29.34 -17.75
C SER A 907 8.39 28.22 -17.02
N CYS A 908 8.36 26.98 -17.53
CA CYS A 908 9.17 25.88 -16.98
C CYS A 908 10.69 26.10 -17.14
N THR A 909 11.14 26.96 -18.07
CA THR A 909 12.58 27.22 -18.28
C THR A 909 12.90 28.71 -18.34
N MET A 910 14.03 29.12 -17.72
CA MET A 910 14.43 30.52 -17.59
C MET A 910 14.42 31.29 -18.92
N PRO A 911 13.49 32.26 -19.11
CA PRO A 911 13.45 33.03 -20.34
C PRO A 911 14.65 33.98 -20.46
N SER A 912 15.13 34.20 -21.69
CA SER A 912 16.33 35.00 -21.93
C SER A 912 16.14 36.48 -21.54
N GLY A 913 16.83 36.93 -20.49
CA GLY A 913 16.67 38.28 -19.91
C GLY A 913 15.72 38.29 -18.72
N PHE A 914 15.72 37.20 -17.95
CA PHE A 914 15.00 37.04 -16.69
C PHE A 914 15.87 36.24 -15.71
N THR A 915 15.62 36.39 -14.41
CA THR A 915 16.30 35.73 -13.29
C THR A 915 15.28 35.13 -12.30
N THR A 916 15.76 34.44 -11.26
CA THR A 916 14.98 34.04 -10.08
C THR A 916 14.98 35.08 -8.97
N ASP A 917 15.96 35.99 -8.94
CA ASP A 917 16.09 36.98 -7.85
C ASP A 917 15.14 38.17 -8.07
N THR A 918 14.56 38.66 -6.98
CA THR A 918 13.53 39.73 -6.97
C THR A 918 14.03 41.06 -6.41
N SER A 919 15.30 41.10 -6.00
CA SER A 919 15.78 42.05 -4.99
C SER A 919 16.35 43.36 -5.56
N ASP A 920 16.23 43.56 -6.87
CA ASP A 920 16.69 44.75 -7.60
C ASP A 920 15.94 46.03 -7.14
N CYS A 921 16.68 47.14 -7.01
CA CYS A 921 16.11 48.45 -6.68
C CYS A 921 16.07 49.48 -7.85
N ASP A 922 16.73 49.26 -9.00
CA ASP A 922 16.54 49.98 -10.27
C ASP A 922 17.03 49.16 -11.51
N ASP A 923 16.18 48.22 -12.00
CA ASP A 923 16.23 47.34 -13.22
C ASP A 923 16.48 48.09 -14.57
N ALA A 924 17.49 48.94 -14.56
CA ALA A 924 17.96 49.80 -15.64
C ALA A 924 19.40 50.31 -15.41
N ALA A 925 20.01 49.98 -14.27
CA ALA A 925 21.38 50.29 -13.89
C ALA A 925 22.08 49.07 -13.24
N SER A 926 22.85 48.32 -14.06
CA SER A 926 23.70 47.16 -13.71
C SER A 926 24.86 47.44 -12.72
N ASP A 927 24.73 48.48 -11.92
CA ASP A 927 25.59 48.96 -10.84
C ASP A 927 24.76 49.42 -9.61
N VAL A 928 23.49 48.97 -9.51
CA VAL A 928 22.51 49.29 -8.46
C VAL A 928 21.73 48.02 -8.06
N TYR A 929 22.35 47.17 -7.24
CA TYR A 929 21.81 45.87 -6.85
C TYR A 929 22.29 45.45 -5.43
N PRO A 930 21.59 44.55 -4.73
CA PRO A 930 21.96 44.10 -3.39
C PRO A 930 23.41 43.63 -3.25
N GLY A 931 24.21 44.38 -2.49
CA GLY A 931 25.63 44.08 -2.27
C GLY A 931 26.59 44.53 -3.37
N ALA A 932 26.23 45.56 -4.16
CA ALA A 932 27.16 46.28 -5.02
C ALA A 932 28.24 47.06 -4.22
N ASP A 933 29.28 47.56 -4.92
CA ASP A 933 30.27 48.49 -4.33
C ASP A 933 29.67 49.90 -4.24
N GLU A 934 29.41 50.41 -3.02
CA GLU A 934 28.92 51.78 -2.78
C GLU A 934 29.84 52.88 -3.35
N LEU A 935 29.24 53.95 -3.90
CA LEU A 935 29.90 55.07 -4.59
C LEU A 935 29.37 56.44 -4.11
N CYS A 936 30.23 57.46 -4.15
CA CYS A 936 29.85 58.83 -3.77
C CYS A 936 29.15 59.63 -4.89
N ASP A 937 27.99 59.18 -5.38
CA ASP A 937 27.30 59.79 -6.55
C ASP A 937 25.82 60.22 -6.38
N GLU A 938 25.29 60.22 -5.15
CA GLU A 938 23.87 60.47 -4.78
C GLU A 938 22.89 59.29 -5.08
N VAL A 939 23.39 58.06 -5.29
CA VAL A 939 22.60 56.81 -5.47
C VAL A 939 22.70 55.89 -4.22
N ASP A 940 21.83 54.89 -4.16
CA ASP A 940 21.76 53.80 -3.17
C ASP A 940 22.17 52.54 -3.96
N ASN A 941 23.47 52.25 -4.07
CA ASN A 941 24.00 51.24 -5.00
C ASN A 941 23.82 49.82 -4.48
N ASP A 942 24.01 49.59 -3.16
CA ASP A 942 23.87 48.25 -2.56
C ASP A 942 22.45 47.92 -2.06
N CYS A 943 21.49 48.84 -2.30
CA CYS A 943 20.09 48.77 -1.92
C CYS A 943 19.79 48.65 -0.40
N ASP A 944 20.76 48.88 0.51
CA ASP A 944 20.51 48.79 1.97
C ASP A 944 19.68 49.97 2.54
N GLY A 945 19.58 51.08 1.80
CA GLY A 945 18.89 52.31 2.20
C GLY A 945 19.79 53.45 2.70
N VAL A 946 21.12 53.34 2.59
CA VAL A 946 22.13 54.28 3.11
C VAL A 946 23.00 54.89 2.01
N ILE A 947 22.36 55.64 1.09
CA ILE A 947 22.99 56.57 0.11
C ILE A 947 24.26 57.27 0.64
N ASP A 948 25.36 57.18 -0.12
CA ASP A 948 26.66 57.85 0.10
C ASP A 948 27.31 57.58 1.50
N PRO A 949 27.62 56.32 1.91
CA PRO A 949 28.22 56.02 3.20
C PRO A 949 29.67 56.51 3.33
N ALA A 950 30.17 56.62 4.57
CA ALA A 950 31.47 57.25 4.84
C ALA A 950 32.69 56.41 4.41
N ASP A 951 32.45 55.14 4.09
CA ASP A 951 33.36 54.10 3.64
C ASP A 951 33.09 53.62 2.20
N ALA A 952 32.21 54.32 1.45
CA ALA A 952 32.03 54.16 0.02
C ALA A 952 33.37 54.17 -0.74
N THR A 953 33.47 53.40 -1.83
CA THR A 953 34.76 52.94 -2.36
C THR A 953 35.64 54.05 -2.98
N ASP A 954 35.05 55.18 -3.38
CA ASP A 954 35.76 56.38 -3.84
C ASP A 954 35.74 57.57 -2.86
N ALA A 955 35.26 57.36 -1.62
CA ALA A 955 35.14 58.39 -0.60
C ALA A 955 36.46 59.11 -0.27
N THR A 956 36.40 60.44 -0.24
CA THR A 956 37.60 61.29 -0.15
C THR A 956 38.03 61.53 1.31
N ILE A 957 39.34 61.57 1.55
CA ILE A 957 39.91 61.93 2.86
C ILE A 957 40.01 63.45 2.97
N TRP A 958 39.32 64.01 3.96
CA TRP A 958 39.27 65.45 4.25
C TRP A 958 40.03 65.75 5.55
N TYR A 959 40.97 66.71 5.50
CA TYR A 959 41.83 67.10 6.62
C TYR A 959 41.33 68.39 7.28
N PRO A 960 41.29 68.49 8.62
CA PRO A 960 40.79 69.68 9.30
C PRO A 960 41.69 70.90 9.03
N ASP A 961 41.05 72.03 8.69
CA ASP A 961 41.65 73.36 8.44
C ASP A 961 41.10 74.32 9.51
N SER A 962 41.88 74.56 10.57
CA SER A 962 41.45 75.35 11.73
C SER A 962 41.63 76.87 11.57
N ASP A 963 42.29 77.34 10.51
CA ASP A 963 42.64 78.75 10.33
C ASP A 963 42.28 79.39 8.97
N GLU A 964 41.59 78.63 8.11
CA GLU A 964 40.95 78.99 6.84
C GLU A 964 41.94 79.32 5.70
N ASP A 965 43.00 78.52 5.52
CA ASP A 965 44.04 78.75 4.49
C ASP A 965 43.99 77.83 3.27
N GLY A 966 43.40 76.64 3.39
CA GLY A 966 43.27 75.65 2.31
C GLY A 966 44.20 74.43 2.40
N TYR A 967 45.04 74.33 3.43
CA TYR A 967 45.75 73.12 3.84
C TYR A 967 45.29 72.66 5.23
N GLY A 968 45.20 71.34 5.44
CA GLY A 968 44.73 70.76 6.71
C GLY A 968 45.76 69.90 7.45
N ASP A 969 45.54 69.69 8.76
CA ASP A 969 46.38 68.83 9.61
C ASP A 969 46.31 67.37 9.14
N SER A 970 47.42 66.91 8.56
CA SER A 970 47.60 65.55 8.05
C SER A 970 47.39 64.42 9.08
N SER A 971 47.36 64.75 10.38
CA SER A 971 47.15 63.80 11.47
C SER A 971 45.69 63.66 11.93
N GLY A 972 44.75 64.42 11.34
CA GLY A 972 43.33 64.45 11.73
C GLY A 972 42.33 64.13 10.62
N GLY A 973 42.76 63.53 9.50
CA GLY A 973 41.91 63.26 8.34
C GLY A 973 40.73 62.33 8.61
N VAL A 974 39.60 62.60 7.94
CA VAL A 974 38.36 61.80 7.99
C VAL A 974 37.85 61.50 6.58
N THR A 975 37.41 60.26 6.33
CA THR A 975 36.82 59.85 5.05
C THR A 975 35.35 60.25 4.96
N ALA A 976 34.93 60.83 3.84
CA ALA A 976 33.53 61.14 3.52
C ALA A 976 33.35 61.53 2.03
N CYS A 977 32.16 61.32 1.47
CA CYS A 977 31.79 61.82 0.15
C CYS A 977 31.75 63.37 0.10
N GLU A 978 31.00 64.03 1.01
CA GLU A 978 31.01 65.49 1.15
C GLU A 978 32.05 66.00 2.16
N ALA A 979 32.68 67.14 1.85
CA ALA A 979 33.66 67.82 2.71
C ALA A 979 33.07 68.24 4.07
N PRO A 980 33.53 67.66 5.21
CA PRO A 980 33.03 68.05 6.53
C PRO A 980 33.36 69.50 6.87
N ILE A 981 32.46 70.19 7.56
CA ILE A 981 32.60 71.64 7.82
C ILE A 981 33.90 71.93 8.57
N GLY A 982 34.80 72.70 7.94
CA GLY A 982 36.13 73.02 8.46
C GLY A 982 37.21 72.02 8.07
N HIS A 983 37.04 71.27 6.98
CA HIS A 983 38.04 70.35 6.42
C HIS A 983 38.28 70.63 4.93
N VAL A 984 39.43 70.19 4.41
CA VAL A 984 39.91 70.39 3.03
C VAL A 984 40.63 69.15 2.49
N GLU A 985 40.59 68.97 1.17
CA GLU A 985 41.20 67.82 0.44
C GLU A 985 42.73 67.75 0.59
N GLN A 986 43.40 68.91 0.63
CA GLN A 986 44.86 68.97 0.72
C GLN A 986 45.34 68.96 2.18
N GLY A 987 45.74 67.79 2.67
CA GLY A 987 46.50 67.69 3.91
C GLY A 987 47.95 68.16 3.77
N GLY A 988 48.62 68.37 4.90
CA GLY A 988 50.07 68.59 4.98
C GLY A 988 50.51 69.90 5.64
N ASP A 989 49.60 70.63 6.27
CA ASP A 989 49.94 71.75 7.15
C ASP A 989 50.82 71.29 8.34
N CYS A 990 51.68 72.19 8.81
CA CYS A 990 52.59 72.02 9.93
C CYS A 990 52.36 72.99 11.13
N ASP A 991 51.44 73.98 11.06
CA ASP A 991 50.99 74.78 12.23
C ASP A 991 49.55 75.32 12.08
N ASP A 992 48.55 74.42 12.17
CA ASP A 992 47.06 74.53 12.12
C ASP A 992 46.41 75.57 13.08
N ARG A 993 46.97 76.78 13.12
CA ARG A 993 46.67 77.93 13.99
C ARG A 993 47.16 79.25 13.38
N ASN A 994 47.73 79.24 12.18
CA ASN A 994 48.55 80.27 11.58
C ASN A 994 48.61 80.15 10.02
N ASN A 995 47.55 80.60 9.31
CA ASN A 995 47.34 80.75 7.84
C ASN A 995 48.40 81.51 6.99
N LEU A 996 49.66 81.29 7.32
CA LEU A 996 50.90 81.82 6.77
C LEU A 996 52.01 80.75 6.77
N VAL A 997 51.71 79.55 7.30
CA VAL A 997 52.59 78.39 7.42
C VAL A 997 51.83 77.22 6.81
N TYR A 998 52.15 76.86 5.58
CA TYR A 998 51.46 75.82 4.81
C TYR A 998 52.31 75.41 3.59
N PRO A 999 52.18 74.18 3.07
CA PRO A 999 52.88 73.76 1.86
C PRO A 999 52.78 74.78 0.72
N THR A 1000 53.94 75.31 0.29
CA THR A 1000 54.11 76.37 -0.74
C THR A 1000 53.94 77.84 -0.34
N ALA A 1001 53.84 78.19 0.95
CA ALA A 1001 53.83 79.59 1.40
C ALA A 1001 55.10 80.40 0.99
N GLU A 1002 55.01 81.73 0.98
CA GLU A 1002 56.17 82.59 0.65
C GLU A 1002 57.03 82.87 1.89
N GLU A 1003 58.03 82.02 2.13
CA GLU A 1003 58.99 82.09 3.25
C GLU A 1003 59.59 83.49 3.57
N TRP A 1004 59.72 83.81 4.87
CA TRP A 1004 60.12 85.13 5.39
C TRP A 1004 61.50 85.16 6.07
N ALA A 1005 62.54 85.04 5.24
CA ALA A 1005 63.96 85.12 5.57
C ALA A 1005 64.36 85.72 6.94
N ASN A 1006 64.80 84.87 7.86
CA ASN A 1006 65.33 85.15 9.21
C ASN A 1006 64.29 85.60 10.27
N ASP A 1007 63.02 85.20 10.18
CA ASP A 1007 62.07 85.36 11.30
C ASP A 1007 62.03 84.17 12.27
N GLY A 1008 62.56 83.01 11.85
CA GLY A 1008 62.67 81.80 12.67
C GLY A 1008 61.45 80.88 12.66
N VAL A 1009 60.56 81.05 11.68
CA VAL A 1009 59.48 80.11 11.32
C VAL A 1009 59.78 79.53 9.94
N ASP A 1010 59.51 78.25 9.75
CA ASP A 1010 59.49 77.57 8.45
C ASP A 1010 58.07 77.72 7.90
N GLN A 1011 57.88 78.51 6.83
CA GLN A 1011 56.54 78.78 6.32
C GLN A 1011 56.06 77.81 5.25
N ASP A 1012 56.93 77.21 4.43
CA ASP A 1012 56.50 76.28 3.37
C ASP A 1012 56.63 74.79 3.76
N CYS A 1013 56.78 74.54 5.07
CA CYS A 1013 56.89 73.24 5.74
C CYS A 1013 58.02 72.34 5.17
N ASN A 1014 59.11 72.94 4.68
CA ASN A 1014 60.19 72.23 3.98
C ASN A 1014 61.33 71.74 4.90
N GLY A 1015 61.48 72.36 6.07
CA GLY A 1015 62.53 72.09 7.07
C GLY A 1015 63.61 73.17 7.24
N ASP A 1016 63.65 74.22 6.39
CA ASP A 1016 64.67 75.29 6.39
C ASP A 1016 64.04 76.72 6.45
N ASP A 1017 64.73 77.69 7.07
CA ASP A 1017 64.48 79.15 6.99
C ASP A 1017 65.49 79.81 6.00
N LYS A 1018 64.99 80.43 4.94
CA LYS A 1018 65.72 81.01 3.79
C LYS A 1018 66.55 82.24 4.17
N ILE A 1019 67.74 82.02 4.72
CA ILE A 1019 68.74 83.07 4.96
C ILE A 1019 69.29 83.67 3.64
N GLU A 1020 68.87 84.90 3.26
CA GLU A 1020 69.38 85.62 2.07
C GLU A 1020 70.91 85.86 2.06
N ASP A 1021 71.61 85.39 1.01
CA ASP A 1021 72.89 85.97 0.54
C ASP A 1021 72.64 86.99 -0.58
N GLY A 1022 72.42 88.25 -0.20
CA GLY A 1022 71.88 89.26 -1.11
C GLY A 1022 72.91 90.00 -1.99
N THR A 1023 72.46 90.63 -3.08
CA THR A 1023 73.14 91.83 -3.63
C THR A 1023 72.26 92.77 -4.49
N HIS A 1024 72.35 94.08 -4.20
CA HIS A 1024 72.18 95.21 -5.13
C HIS A 1024 70.85 95.39 -5.92
N GLY A 1025 69.86 96.00 -5.27
CA GLY A 1025 69.72 97.47 -5.41
C GLY A 1025 68.78 98.06 -6.48
N GLY A 1026 67.51 98.27 -6.09
CA GLY A 1026 66.94 99.62 -6.02
C GLY A 1026 66.04 100.15 -7.14
N GLY A 1027 64.83 100.57 -6.75
CA GLY A 1027 64.27 101.86 -7.17
C GLY A 1027 62.93 101.88 -7.93
N CYS A 1028 61.94 102.52 -7.29
CA CYS A 1028 60.79 103.21 -7.91
C CYS A 1028 59.83 102.42 -8.85
N ALA A 1029 58.72 102.00 -8.23
CA ALA A 1029 57.40 102.63 -8.42
C ALA A 1029 56.57 102.42 -9.72
N THR A 1030 55.28 102.15 -9.45
CA THR A 1030 54.08 102.67 -10.14
C THR A 1030 53.54 102.05 -11.45
N VAL A 1031 52.29 101.58 -11.33
CA VAL A 1031 51.11 101.97 -12.15
C VAL A 1031 50.80 101.19 -13.45
N THR A 1032 49.94 100.17 -13.26
CA THR A 1032 48.72 99.84 -14.05
C THR A 1032 48.80 99.43 -15.54
N SER A 1033 47.97 98.45 -15.89
CA SER A 1033 46.77 98.58 -16.77
C SER A 1033 46.59 97.54 -17.89
N ARG A 1034 45.53 96.73 -17.71
CA ARG A 1034 44.52 96.29 -18.71
C ARG A 1034 44.95 95.71 -20.07
N GLY A 1035 44.69 94.40 -20.20
CA GLY A 1035 44.02 93.80 -21.37
C GLY A 1035 44.90 93.45 -22.58
N SER A 1036 44.34 92.95 -23.68
CA SER A 1036 42.93 92.64 -24.01
C SER A 1036 42.84 91.72 -25.25
N LEU A 1037 41.66 91.12 -25.51
CA LEU A 1037 41.33 90.21 -26.64
C LEU A 1037 42.06 88.85 -26.57
N GLY A 1038 41.54 87.74 -27.10
CA GLY A 1038 40.35 87.46 -27.94
C GLY A 1038 40.67 86.32 -28.94
N LEU A 1039 39.78 85.79 -29.78
CA LEU A 1039 38.40 86.18 -30.14
C LEU A 1039 37.76 85.10 -31.06
N LEU A 1040 36.43 84.87 -30.99
CA LEU A 1040 35.56 84.08 -31.92
C LEU A 1040 35.80 82.54 -31.95
N ALA A 1041 34.82 81.64 -31.79
CA ALA A 1041 33.43 81.49 -32.31
C ALA A 1041 33.37 80.98 -33.78
N LEU A 1042 32.29 80.42 -34.35
CA LEU A 1042 30.83 80.34 -34.10
C LEU A 1042 30.35 78.88 -34.34
N LEU A 1043 29.16 78.32 -34.03
CA LEU A 1043 27.80 78.64 -33.46
C LEU A 1043 27.20 77.24 -33.02
N GLY A 1044 26.07 77.00 -32.33
CA GLY A 1044 24.91 77.78 -31.86
C GLY A 1044 23.65 77.61 -32.76
N GLY A 1045 22.42 77.31 -32.28
CA GLY A 1045 21.89 77.25 -30.89
C GLY A 1045 20.37 77.56 -30.83
N MET A 1046 19.88 78.06 -29.67
CA MET A 1046 18.48 78.51 -29.36
C MET A 1046 17.45 77.36 -29.14
N LEU A 1047 16.46 77.43 -28.24
CA LEU A 1047 15.91 78.46 -27.30
C LEU A 1047 15.12 77.73 -26.16
N GLY A 1048 14.87 78.21 -24.93
CA GLY A 1048 15.24 79.45 -24.21
C GLY A 1048 14.03 80.18 -23.55
N LEU A 1049 14.26 80.92 -22.44
CA LEU A 1049 13.30 81.57 -21.48
C LEU A 1049 12.82 80.65 -20.31
N ARG A 1050 12.50 81.09 -19.08
CA ARG A 1050 12.87 82.29 -18.25
C ARG A 1050 12.27 82.14 -16.81
N ARG A 1051 13.03 82.47 -15.75
CA ARG A 1051 12.64 83.21 -14.50
C ARG A 1051 11.23 82.94 -13.88
N ARG A 1052 11.07 82.73 -12.56
CA ARG A 1052 11.57 83.59 -11.45
C ARG A 1052 11.04 83.13 -10.07
N ARG A 1053 11.82 83.34 -8.99
CA ARG A 1053 11.39 83.38 -7.56
C ARG A 1053 10.89 82.04 -6.98
N SER A 1054 10.78 81.86 -5.65
CA SER A 1054 10.99 82.80 -4.51
C SER A 1054 12.39 83.40 -4.41
#